data_AF-A0ABD3WJD7-F1
#
_entry.id   AF-A0ABD3WJD7-F1
#
_cell.length_a   1.000
_cell.length_b   1.000
_cell.length_c   1.000
_cell.angle_alpha   90.00
_cell.angle_beta   90.00
_cell.angle_gamma   90.00
#
_symmetry.space_group_name_H-M   'P 1'
#
loop_
_entity.id
_entity.type
_entity.pdbx_description
1 polymer ?
#
loop_
_entity_poly.entity_id
_entity_poly.type
_entity_poly.pdbx_seq_one_letter_code
_entity_poly.pdbx_strand_id
1 'polypeptide(L)'
;MTDLQGKYQKLTAEYAKLKAHIPVLRKAFVDEQTAHNALKEAVKEKDQCIRKFEQEVDSLTFRNQQLSKRVIFLQEELDQAESSKKKSKHKDLPTAPHPPTSPTIFNEELMSKIDENVRLHKQVHENEMTSQAQIQELKEKLSRFEQDHTQHEQVLQSFQQKSKAQIDKLQEEKAMLEVKLQSLDSEVRNYRSRAELAEENLQAVHQDLKAQLNAANKLIADKLPFIDTKHRDINGLNLPTHDRRHQLRSRELVSQATNLLAELIQGLSNFYTYTEQRSKIYPCDGKAEPISPVNEKFCKFLHENVLYLRPVEQSLRSFLESLKEDSLTTLETATGLQPFSRNFSAMVAYMNKLLPYQLLSIKEECEVSSCTSTLQTKNLELHASLKKLTSVFNKLDSHICILAAQSSPSCCHPAVNHPRLFSMLSVSVRDLTDAVKEVSKHYNSKVSLEHQLPTATQKLKTTDECVVSSLISLVTCTGKFSAFLLGNLDFFSQLAGYRTRGSSISNDSIPDGPRSNPAVVQFRQKAASYMKTLSRSCPESVPYKVAAQNRKILLSSAESKEGLAKQISGFQQRVSKLEQEKEHWLLEAQLLKIKYENECQKAKKLERDLECQSQNSNVNSIEANMIRDAPKTPRKDTGSNMILDSTMLGKQELLSGSSDSSSREDLIKKHFNDRINELTLQQQMADSKAVNFHAEVRALHKQLKSAQKTKTYAEDELKCMSQTLAQLKDELQTTTRSYEGQLSMMSEHLAGMNDKLAKQKDEIDDLKSQLSQSKASKKTRK
;
A
#
# COMPACT_ATOMS: atom_id res chain seq x y z
N MET A 1 21.55 -2.63 6.62
CA MET A 1 22.53 -1.99 7.53
C MET A 1 22.84 -0.57 7.07
N THR A 2 23.65 -0.39 6.02
CA THR A 2 24.11 0.94 5.52
C THR A 2 23.02 2.00 5.37
N ASP A 3 21.91 1.73 4.69
CA ASP A 3 20.82 2.69 4.49
C ASP A 3 20.15 3.17 5.80
N LEU A 4 19.96 2.27 6.78
CA LEU A 4 19.39 2.63 8.08
C LEU A 4 20.37 3.49 8.89
N GLN A 5 21.67 3.18 8.83
CA GLN A 5 22.72 3.94 9.49
C GLN A 5 22.90 5.33 8.84
N GLY A 6 22.79 5.43 7.51
CA GLY A 6 22.74 6.70 6.79
C GLY A 6 21.50 7.54 7.12
N LYS A 7 20.34 6.91 7.33
CA LYS A 7 19.12 7.60 7.82
C LYS A 7 19.29 8.11 9.25
N TYR A 8 19.92 7.33 10.14
CA TYR A 8 20.28 7.79 11.49
C TYR A 8 21.32 8.92 11.50
N GLN A 9 22.32 8.88 10.61
CA GLN A 9 23.27 9.99 10.45
C GLN A 9 22.59 11.25 9.92
N LYS A 10 21.71 11.14 8.92
CA LYS A 10 20.90 12.28 8.44
C LYS A 10 20.01 12.86 9.55
N LEU A 11 19.31 12.02 10.31
CA LEU A 11 18.46 12.47 11.42
C LEU A 11 19.29 13.14 12.54
N THR A 12 20.46 12.60 12.86
CA THR A 12 21.40 13.21 13.82
C THR A 12 21.94 14.55 13.32
N ALA A 13 22.22 14.68 12.01
CA ALA A 13 22.67 15.93 11.40
C ALA A 13 21.56 17.00 11.37
N GLU A 14 20.33 16.64 11.01
CA GLU A 14 19.16 17.53 11.07
C GLU A 14 18.88 17.98 12.52
N TYR A 15 18.95 17.07 13.49
CA TYR A 15 18.82 17.39 14.91
C TYR A 15 19.94 18.31 15.41
N ALA A 16 21.18 18.11 14.96
CA ALA A 16 22.31 18.99 15.27
C ALA A 16 22.13 20.40 14.68
N LYS A 17 21.63 20.54 13.44
CA LYS A 17 21.23 21.83 12.84
C LYS A 17 20.15 22.51 13.68
N LEU A 18 19.05 21.82 13.98
CA LEU A 18 17.97 22.37 14.81
C LEU A 18 18.50 22.85 16.17
N LYS A 19 19.34 22.05 16.82
CA LYS A 19 19.96 22.39 18.11
C LYS A 19 20.91 23.60 18.01
N ALA A 20 21.56 23.83 16.86
CA ALA A 20 22.37 25.02 16.61
C ALA A 20 21.52 26.27 16.29
N HIS A 21 20.36 26.13 15.65
CA HIS A 21 19.44 27.24 15.40
C HIS A 21 18.71 27.73 16.67
N ILE A 22 18.40 26.85 17.62
CA ILE A 22 17.70 27.23 18.87
C ILE A 22 18.37 28.39 19.65
N PRO A 23 19.69 28.40 19.95
CA PRO A 23 20.32 29.54 20.63
C PRO A 23 20.35 30.81 19.77
N VAL A 24 20.43 30.68 18.44
CA VAL A 24 20.39 31.85 17.53
C VAL A 24 19.00 32.49 17.51
N LEU A 25 17.92 31.69 17.38
CA LEU A 25 16.56 32.21 17.48
C LEU A 25 16.25 32.78 18.88
N ARG A 26 16.74 32.14 19.95
CA ARG A 26 16.59 32.69 21.32
C ARG A 26 17.30 34.03 21.47
N LYS A 27 18.50 34.19 20.90
CA LYS A 27 19.19 35.48 20.92
C LYS A 27 18.43 36.52 20.10
N ALA A 28 18.08 36.21 18.85
CA ALA A 28 17.32 37.11 17.99
C ALA A 28 15.99 37.56 18.65
N PHE A 29 15.26 36.64 19.29
CA PHE A 29 14.05 36.98 20.05
C PHE A 29 14.31 37.91 21.24
N VAL A 30 15.41 37.74 21.97
CA VAL A 30 15.79 38.63 23.08
C VAL A 30 16.25 40.00 22.55
N ASP A 31 17.04 40.03 21.49
CA ASP A 31 17.49 41.26 20.83
C ASP A 31 16.25 42.05 20.33
N GLU A 32 15.30 41.41 19.63
CA GLU A 32 14.02 41.99 19.19
C GLU A 32 13.15 42.48 20.37
N GLN A 33 13.05 41.68 21.45
CA GLN A 33 12.32 42.03 22.67
C GLN A 33 12.89 43.29 23.34
N THR A 34 14.22 43.46 23.36
CA THR A 34 14.89 44.65 23.89
C THR A 34 14.72 45.87 22.98
N ALA A 35 14.83 45.70 21.65
CA ALA A 35 14.57 46.77 20.68
C ALA A 35 13.13 47.29 20.77
N HIS A 36 12.14 46.39 20.85
CA HIS A 36 10.74 46.74 21.07
C HIS A 36 10.52 47.53 22.38
N ASN A 37 11.19 47.13 23.46
CA ASN A 37 11.07 47.83 24.74
C ASN A 37 11.69 49.24 24.70
N ALA A 38 12.88 49.38 24.09
CA ALA A 38 13.50 50.69 23.88
C ALA A 38 12.65 51.61 22.99
N LEU A 39 12.05 51.08 21.92
CA LEU A 39 11.13 51.84 21.07
C LEU A 39 9.88 52.29 21.83
N LYS A 40 9.34 51.43 22.71
CA LYS A 40 8.19 51.72 23.57
C LYS A 40 8.49 52.77 24.64
N GLU A 41 9.74 52.91 25.08
CA GLU A 41 10.17 53.99 25.98
C GLU A 41 10.39 55.30 25.21
N ALA A 42 11.04 55.25 24.04
CA ALA A 42 11.18 56.42 23.16
C ALA A 42 9.81 57.01 22.74
N VAL A 43 8.80 56.19 22.48
CA VAL A 43 7.42 56.66 22.21
C VAL A 43 6.85 57.39 23.42
N LYS A 44 6.99 56.87 24.64
CA LYS A 44 6.53 57.57 25.87
C LYS A 44 7.23 58.91 26.08
N GLU A 45 8.53 59.01 25.77
CA GLU A 45 9.26 60.28 25.84
C GLU A 45 8.73 61.28 24.81
N LYS A 46 8.44 60.83 23.59
CA LYS A 46 7.81 61.68 22.55
C LYS A 46 6.40 62.13 22.97
N ASP A 47 5.58 61.24 23.52
CA ASP A 47 4.26 61.60 24.08
C ASP A 47 4.37 62.64 25.20
N GLN A 48 5.37 62.54 26.09
CA GLN A 48 5.60 63.54 27.13
C GLN A 48 6.08 64.88 26.55
N CYS A 49 6.91 64.88 25.51
CA CYS A 49 7.35 66.10 24.84
C CYS A 49 6.22 66.76 24.05
N ILE A 50 5.36 65.99 23.39
CA ILE A 50 4.14 66.50 22.73
C ILE A 50 3.25 67.20 23.77
N ARG A 51 2.96 66.56 24.91
CA ARG A 51 2.16 67.19 25.98
C ARG A 51 2.76 68.47 26.56
N LYS A 52 4.08 68.60 26.58
CA LYS A 52 4.75 69.87 26.98
C LYS A 52 4.53 70.94 25.92
N PHE A 53 4.70 70.62 24.64
CA PHE A 53 4.44 71.57 23.55
C PHE A 53 2.94 71.93 23.43
N GLU A 54 2.02 71.01 23.71
CA GLU A 54 0.58 71.30 23.84
C GLU A 54 0.32 72.33 24.96
N GLN A 55 0.92 72.14 26.14
CA GLN A 55 0.83 73.10 27.25
C GLN A 55 1.48 74.46 26.94
N GLU A 56 2.58 74.50 26.18
CA GLU A 56 3.19 75.74 25.68
C GLU A 56 2.29 76.42 24.64
N VAL A 57 1.67 75.67 23.73
CA VAL A 57 0.71 76.19 22.74
C VAL A 57 -0.55 76.72 23.41
N ASP A 58 -1.10 76.04 24.42
CA ASP A 58 -2.25 76.52 25.21
C ASP A 58 -1.89 77.80 25.98
N SER A 59 -0.71 77.85 26.60
CA SER A 59 -0.19 79.03 27.29
C SER A 59 -0.01 80.23 26.35
N LEU A 60 0.60 80.02 25.18
CA LEU A 60 0.76 81.03 24.13
C LEU A 60 -0.59 81.45 23.54
N THR A 61 -1.53 80.51 23.38
CA THR A 61 -2.89 80.78 22.88
C THR A 61 -3.69 81.61 23.87
N PHE A 62 -3.63 81.29 25.17
CA PHE A 62 -4.24 82.09 26.23
C PHE A 62 -3.65 83.51 26.28
N ARG A 63 -2.32 83.63 26.13
CA ARG A 63 -1.63 84.92 26.10
C ARG A 63 -1.98 85.74 24.86
N ASN A 64 -2.10 85.09 23.69
CA ASN A 64 -2.60 85.72 22.47
C ASN A 64 -4.07 86.11 22.58
N GLN A 65 -4.94 85.30 23.20
CA GLN A 65 -6.34 85.69 23.48
C GLN A 65 -6.42 86.88 24.43
N GLN A 66 -5.54 86.96 25.44
CA GLN A 66 -5.46 88.11 26.34
C GLN A 66 -5.00 89.37 25.60
N LEU A 67 -3.98 89.26 24.73
CA LEU A 67 -3.54 90.34 23.85
C LEU A 67 -4.64 90.75 22.87
N SER A 68 -5.32 89.80 22.21
CA SER A 68 -6.44 90.08 21.30
C SER A 68 -7.60 90.78 22.02
N LYS A 69 -7.95 90.36 23.24
CA LYS A 69 -8.96 91.07 24.05
C LYS A 69 -8.50 92.47 24.45
N ARG A 70 -7.21 92.67 24.74
CA ARG A 70 -6.68 94.02 25.03
C ARG A 70 -6.62 94.90 23.77
N VAL A 71 -6.33 94.33 22.60
CA VAL A 71 -6.40 95.02 21.31
C VAL A 71 -7.85 95.38 20.99
N ILE A 72 -8.81 94.45 21.12
CA ILE A 72 -10.25 94.73 20.94
C ILE A 72 -10.71 95.84 21.89
N PHE A 73 -10.33 95.80 23.16
CA PHE A 73 -10.68 96.87 24.11
C PHE A 73 -10.03 98.22 23.73
N LEU A 74 -8.79 98.22 23.25
CA LEU A 74 -8.15 99.44 22.72
C LEU A 74 -8.80 99.92 21.41
N GLN A 75 -9.34 99.01 20.60
CA GLN A 75 -10.14 99.30 19.41
C GLN A 75 -11.48 99.94 19.81
N GLU A 76 -12.15 99.39 20.83
CA GLU A 76 -13.39 99.92 21.40
C GLU A 76 -13.17 101.28 22.10
N GLU A 77 -12.01 101.49 22.74
CA GLU A 77 -11.58 102.80 23.25
C GLU A 77 -11.32 103.80 22.10
N LEU A 78 -10.78 103.33 20.96
CA LEU A 78 -10.56 104.15 19.76
C LEU A 78 -11.89 104.50 19.05
N ASP A 79 -12.80 103.54 18.88
CA ASP A 79 -14.11 103.74 18.27
C ASP A 79 -15.01 104.62 19.15
N GLN A 80 -14.87 104.54 20.48
CA GLN A 80 -15.48 105.50 21.41
C GLN A 80 -14.86 106.91 21.30
N ALA A 81 -13.55 107.01 21.06
CA ALA A 81 -12.91 108.29 20.78
C ALA A 81 -13.33 108.90 19.43
N GLU A 82 -13.48 108.10 18.37
CA GLU A 82 -13.89 108.57 17.03
C GLU A 82 -15.39 108.90 16.96
N SER A 83 -16.27 108.08 17.57
CA SER A 83 -17.71 108.35 17.63
C SER A 83 -18.08 109.60 18.44
N SER A 84 -17.16 110.15 19.24
CA SER A 84 -17.35 111.38 20.01
C SER A 84 -17.31 112.69 19.19
N LYS A 85 -16.94 112.67 17.90
CA LYS A 85 -16.69 113.91 17.11
C LYS A 85 -17.57 114.09 15.86
N LYS A 86 -18.61 114.94 15.98
CA LYS A 86 -19.18 115.64 14.81
C LYS A 86 -19.89 116.96 15.16
N LYS A 87 -19.23 118.11 14.97
CA LYS A 87 -19.83 119.45 14.75
C LYS A 87 -18.78 120.52 14.38
N SER A 88 -18.89 121.12 13.18
CA SER A 88 -18.45 122.51 12.82
C SER A 88 -16.91 122.80 12.82
N LYS A 89 -16.29 123.61 11.92
CA LYS A 89 -16.64 124.31 10.66
C LYS A 89 -15.33 124.84 9.97
N HIS A 90 -15.32 124.97 8.63
CA HIS A 90 -14.55 125.99 7.83
C HIS A 90 -12.98 125.96 7.79
N LYS A 91 -12.24 126.52 6.80
CA LYS A 91 -12.53 127.05 5.43
C LYS A 91 -11.24 127.46 4.63
N ASP A 92 -11.18 127.14 3.32
CA ASP A 92 -10.49 127.79 2.15
C ASP A 92 -8.98 128.21 2.21
N LEU A 93 -8.36 128.82 1.16
CA LEU A 93 -7.97 128.42 -0.22
C LEU A 93 -6.81 129.39 -0.69
N PRO A 94 -6.13 129.24 -1.86
CA PRO A 94 -4.87 129.97 -2.18
C PRO A 94 -4.94 131.10 -3.26
N THR A 95 -3.82 131.87 -3.37
CA THR A 95 -3.23 132.54 -4.59
C THR A 95 -3.30 134.09 -4.74
N ALA A 96 -2.27 134.66 -5.43
CA ALA A 96 -2.19 135.96 -6.20
C ALA A 96 -1.57 137.27 -5.56
N PRO A 97 -1.05 138.25 -6.36
CA PRO A 97 0.10 139.12 -5.93
C PRO A 97 0.14 140.65 -6.31
N HIS A 98 1.10 141.40 -5.72
CA HIS A 98 1.78 142.68 -6.16
C HIS A 98 0.97 144.00 -6.46
N PRO A 99 1.59 145.22 -6.62
CA PRO A 99 2.86 145.87 -6.16
C PRO A 99 2.53 147.19 -5.36
N PRO A 100 3.02 148.47 -5.56
CA PRO A 100 4.30 149.12 -6.00
C PRO A 100 4.80 150.35 -5.11
N THR A 101 5.77 151.15 -5.61
CA THR A 101 6.30 152.49 -5.14
C THR A 101 7.24 152.54 -3.91
N SER A 102 8.27 153.42 -3.76
CA SER A 102 8.76 154.63 -4.49
C SER A 102 10.32 154.76 -4.50
N PRO A 103 10.99 155.67 -5.28
CA PRO A 103 12.44 155.55 -5.60
C PRO A 103 13.40 156.74 -5.30
N THR A 104 14.66 156.45 -4.90
CA THR A 104 15.94 157.13 -5.28
C THR A 104 17.17 156.43 -4.66
N ILE A 105 18.41 156.79 -5.07
CA ILE A 105 19.75 156.27 -4.66
C ILE A 105 20.15 154.93 -5.34
N PHE A 106 21.16 154.94 -6.23
CA PHE A 106 21.65 153.73 -6.93
C PHE A 106 23.10 153.78 -7.49
N ASN A 107 23.93 154.80 -7.18
CA ASN A 107 25.13 155.11 -7.99
C ASN A 107 26.51 154.66 -7.44
N GLU A 108 26.60 154.01 -6.27
CA GLU A 108 27.91 153.72 -5.64
C GLU A 108 28.44 152.28 -5.78
N GLU A 109 27.59 151.26 -6.00
CA GLU A 109 28.03 149.85 -5.90
C GLU A 109 29.02 149.35 -6.97
N LEU A 110 29.10 150.03 -8.14
CA LEU A 110 29.67 149.41 -9.34
C LEU A 110 31.18 149.12 -9.27
N MET A 111 31.96 149.93 -8.53
CA MET A 111 33.42 149.87 -8.55
C MET A 111 34.03 148.64 -7.85
N SER A 112 33.34 148.03 -6.88
CA SER A 112 33.99 147.05 -5.98
C SER A 112 34.23 145.66 -6.60
N LYS A 113 33.79 145.38 -7.84
CA LYS A 113 33.73 144.01 -8.41
C LYS A 113 34.90 143.60 -9.30
N ILE A 114 35.85 144.49 -9.59
CA ILE A 114 36.90 144.21 -10.59
C ILE A 114 38.07 143.41 -9.99
N ASP A 115 38.68 143.88 -8.91
CA ASP A 115 39.91 143.30 -8.35
C ASP A 115 39.75 141.85 -7.82
N GLU A 116 38.54 141.46 -7.45
CA GLU A 116 38.21 140.13 -6.94
C GLU A 116 38.54 139.00 -7.95
N ASN A 117 38.41 139.28 -9.26
CA ASN A 117 38.57 138.27 -10.31
C ASN A 117 40.01 137.75 -10.46
N VAL A 118 41.03 138.61 -10.33
CA VAL A 118 42.42 138.26 -10.68
C VAL A 118 42.99 137.20 -9.72
N ARG A 119 42.66 137.28 -8.44
CA ARG A 119 43.16 136.36 -7.41
C ARG A 119 42.63 134.93 -7.61
N LEU A 120 41.40 134.78 -8.09
CA LEU A 120 40.74 133.48 -8.26
C LEU A 120 41.48 132.59 -9.27
N HIS A 121 41.87 133.14 -10.42
CA HIS A 121 42.49 132.38 -11.51
C HIS A 121 43.75 131.59 -11.11
N LYS A 122 44.62 132.17 -10.27
CA LYS A 122 45.88 131.49 -9.91
C LYS A 122 45.66 130.32 -8.96
N GLN A 123 44.71 130.46 -8.04
CA GLN A 123 44.33 129.40 -7.10
C GLN A 123 43.59 128.24 -7.79
N VAL A 124 42.89 128.50 -8.91
CA VAL A 124 42.27 127.45 -9.72
C VAL A 124 43.31 126.48 -10.30
N HIS A 125 44.42 126.96 -10.87
CA HIS A 125 45.33 126.09 -11.62
C HIS A 125 46.18 125.14 -10.75
N GLU A 126 46.59 125.55 -9.54
CA GLU A 126 47.30 124.65 -8.61
C GLU A 126 46.37 123.56 -8.06
N ASN A 127 45.09 123.90 -7.81
CA ASN A 127 44.04 122.94 -7.50
C ASN A 127 43.73 121.99 -8.68
N GLU A 128 43.81 122.49 -9.92
CA GLU A 128 43.55 121.71 -11.14
C GLU A 128 44.61 120.62 -11.35
N MET A 129 45.90 120.94 -11.25
CA MET A 129 46.99 119.97 -11.38
C MET A 129 46.99 118.90 -10.27
N THR A 130 46.74 119.31 -9.02
CA THR A 130 46.64 118.36 -7.89
C THR A 130 45.41 117.47 -8.01
N SER A 131 44.28 118.00 -8.50
CA SER A 131 43.08 117.22 -8.82
C SER A 131 43.35 116.20 -9.93
N GLN A 132 44.06 116.56 -11.01
CA GLN A 132 44.37 115.63 -12.10
C GLN A 132 45.16 114.40 -11.64
N ALA A 133 46.17 114.57 -10.79
CA ALA A 133 46.95 113.46 -10.23
C ALA A 133 46.08 112.52 -9.37
N GLN A 134 45.23 113.09 -8.50
CA GLN A 134 44.29 112.30 -7.69
C GLN A 134 43.26 111.58 -8.57
N ILE A 135 42.75 112.22 -9.61
CA ILE A 135 41.84 111.62 -10.60
C ILE A 135 42.49 110.40 -11.28
N GLN A 136 43.79 110.43 -11.58
CA GLN A 136 44.48 109.30 -12.21
C GLN A 136 44.68 108.12 -11.24
N GLU A 137 45.10 108.37 -10.00
CA GLU A 137 45.23 107.30 -9.00
C GLU A 137 43.85 106.69 -8.65
N LEU A 138 42.81 107.51 -8.56
CA LEU A 138 41.43 107.05 -8.37
C LEU A 138 40.93 106.23 -9.55
N LYS A 139 41.25 106.60 -10.80
CA LYS A 139 40.92 105.80 -12.00
C LYS A 139 41.57 104.42 -11.98
N GLU A 140 42.84 104.30 -11.58
CA GLU A 140 43.49 102.99 -11.45
C GLU A 140 42.85 102.13 -10.35
N LYS A 141 42.57 102.72 -9.18
CA LYS A 141 41.87 102.00 -8.09
C LYS A 141 40.47 101.55 -8.52
N LEU A 142 39.72 102.43 -9.18
CA LEU A 142 38.39 102.15 -9.69
C LEU A 142 38.42 101.02 -10.73
N SER A 143 39.34 101.06 -11.70
CA SER A 143 39.49 99.99 -12.71
C SER A 143 39.85 98.63 -12.08
N ARG A 144 40.69 98.60 -11.03
CA ARG A 144 40.98 97.35 -10.29
C ARG A 144 39.73 96.85 -9.55
N PHE A 145 39.00 97.73 -8.87
CA PHE A 145 37.75 97.36 -8.20
C PHE A 145 36.65 96.90 -9.18
N GLU A 146 36.56 97.47 -10.38
CA GLU A 146 35.66 96.98 -11.44
C GLU A 146 36.06 95.58 -11.92
N GLN A 147 37.36 95.30 -12.06
CA GLN A 147 37.87 93.98 -12.44
C GLN A 147 37.66 92.93 -11.35
N ASP A 148 37.81 93.28 -10.07
CA ASP A 148 37.53 92.37 -8.95
C ASP A 148 36.03 92.18 -8.74
N HIS A 149 35.22 93.23 -8.87
CA HIS A 149 33.76 93.15 -8.81
C HIS A 149 33.19 92.22 -9.88
N THR A 150 33.61 92.37 -11.14
CA THR A 150 33.15 91.51 -12.23
C THR A 150 33.61 90.05 -12.09
N GLN A 151 34.80 89.80 -11.51
CA GLN A 151 35.22 88.43 -11.15
C GLN A 151 34.37 87.84 -10.03
N HIS A 152 34.11 88.60 -8.96
CA HIS A 152 33.25 88.16 -7.87
C HIS A 152 31.81 87.92 -8.34
N GLU A 153 31.28 88.78 -9.21
CA GLU A 153 29.96 88.62 -9.80
C GLU A 153 29.86 87.33 -10.64
N GLN A 154 30.82 87.06 -11.51
CA GLN A 154 30.87 85.80 -12.29
C GLN A 154 30.92 84.56 -11.39
N VAL A 155 31.72 84.59 -10.32
CA VAL A 155 31.77 83.48 -9.34
C VAL A 155 30.42 83.32 -8.64
N LEU A 156 29.80 84.42 -8.20
CA LEU A 156 28.53 84.44 -7.47
C LEU A 156 27.36 83.97 -8.35
N GLN A 157 27.28 84.44 -9.60
CA GLN A 157 26.34 83.93 -10.61
C GLN A 157 26.55 82.41 -10.85
N SER A 158 27.79 81.95 -10.98
CA SER A 158 28.09 80.52 -11.18
C SER A 158 27.72 79.65 -9.96
N PHE A 159 27.79 80.23 -8.75
CA PHE A 159 27.37 79.57 -7.51
C PHE A 159 25.85 79.53 -7.41
N GLN A 160 25.17 80.65 -7.65
CA GLN A 160 23.70 80.72 -7.74
C GLN A 160 23.13 79.72 -8.74
N GLN A 161 23.73 79.61 -9.95
CA GLN A 161 23.28 78.66 -10.96
C GLN A 161 23.42 77.21 -10.51
N LYS A 162 24.53 76.85 -9.83
CA LYS A 162 24.73 75.51 -9.24
C LYS A 162 23.74 75.23 -8.10
N SER A 163 23.57 76.18 -7.18
CA SER A 163 22.62 76.07 -6.06
C SER A 163 21.19 75.91 -6.57
N LYS A 164 20.78 76.68 -7.58
CA LYS A 164 19.48 76.52 -8.24
C LYS A 164 19.32 75.13 -8.86
N ALA A 165 20.27 74.69 -9.68
CA ALA A 165 20.22 73.36 -10.30
C ALA A 165 20.23 72.20 -9.28
N GLN A 166 20.75 72.41 -8.07
CA GLN A 166 20.65 71.45 -6.97
C GLN A 166 19.28 71.51 -6.26
N ILE A 167 18.71 72.70 -6.07
CA ILE A 167 17.35 72.89 -5.53
C ILE A 167 16.31 72.27 -6.49
N ASP A 168 16.42 72.54 -7.79
CA ASP A 168 15.50 72.03 -8.81
C ASP A 168 15.48 70.48 -8.80
N LYS A 169 16.65 69.84 -8.70
CA LYS A 169 16.77 68.37 -8.54
C LYS A 169 16.17 67.84 -7.25
N LEU A 170 16.43 68.50 -6.12
CA LEU A 170 15.86 68.09 -4.83
C LEU A 170 14.33 68.27 -4.79
N GLN A 171 13.78 69.21 -5.56
CA GLN A 171 12.33 69.35 -5.75
C GLN A 171 11.77 68.23 -6.63
N GLU A 172 12.45 67.83 -7.70
CA GLU A 172 12.07 66.69 -8.55
C GLU A 172 12.13 65.35 -7.78
N GLU A 173 13.22 65.10 -7.04
CA GLU A 173 13.36 63.93 -6.17
C GLU A 173 12.28 63.91 -5.07
N LYS A 174 12.00 65.06 -4.45
CA LYS A 174 10.91 65.20 -3.47
C LYS A 174 9.56 64.84 -4.09
N ALA A 175 9.22 65.41 -5.26
CA ALA A 175 7.94 65.15 -5.92
C ALA A 175 7.79 63.66 -6.30
N MET A 176 8.86 63.03 -6.80
CA MET A 176 8.88 61.58 -7.07
C MET A 176 8.68 60.74 -5.80
N LEU A 177 9.21 61.16 -4.65
CA LEU A 177 9.01 60.49 -3.37
C LEU A 177 7.59 60.71 -2.82
N GLU A 178 7.02 61.90 -2.95
CA GLU A 178 5.63 62.19 -2.55
C GLU A 178 4.62 61.34 -3.34
N VAL A 179 4.80 61.18 -4.66
CA VAL A 179 3.97 60.28 -5.49
C VAL A 179 4.15 58.80 -5.09
N LYS A 180 5.37 58.36 -4.77
CA LYS A 180 5.63 57.00 -4.26
C LYS A 180 5.00 56.75 -2.89
N LEU A 181 4.99 57.74 -2.01
CA LEU A 181 4.32 57.65 -0.71
C LEU A 181 2.79 57.58 -0.87
N GLN A 182 2.20 58.37 -1.79
CA GLN A 182 0.77 58.31 -2.07
C GLN A 182 0.33 56.97 -2.68
N SER A 183 1.11 56.40 -3.60
CA SER A 183 0.82 55.08 -4.16
C SER A 183 0.93 53.98 -3.10
N LEU A 184 2.00 53.94 -2.31
CA LEU A 184 2.16 52.98 -1.21
C LEU A 184 1.06 53.10 -0.15
N ASP A 185 0.64 54.31 0.23
CA ASP A 185 -0.48 54.48 1.17
C ASP A 185 -1.82 53.99 0.56
N SER A 186 -2.04 54.18 -0.73
CA SER A 186 -3.21 53.62 -1.42
C SER A 186 -3.21 52.08 -1.46
N GLU A 187 -2.03 51.46 -1.62
CA GLU A 187 -1.86 50.02 -1.54
C GLU A 187 -2.09 49.49 -0.12
N VAL A 188 -1.51 50.14 0.90
CA VAL A 188 -1.70 49.79 2.32
C VAL A 188 -3.18 49.83 2.72
N ARG A 189 -3.94 50.85 2.27
CA ARG A 189 -5.39 50.92 2.47
C ARG A 189 -6.13 49.76 1.80
N ASN A 190 -5.73 49.36 0.59
CA ASN A 190 -6.30 48.22 -0.12
C ASN A 190 -6.02 46.89 0.61
N TYR A 191 -4.77 46.63 0.98
CA TYR A 191 -4.38 45.43 1.75
C TYR A 191 -5.11 45.36 3.09
N ARG A 192 -5.27 46.50 3.78
CA ARG A 192 -6.03 46.59 5.03
C ARG A 192 -7.50 46.21 4.84
N SER A 193 -8.20 46.82 3.88
CA SER A 193 -9.61 46.49 3.58
C SER A 193 -9.79 45.01 3.20
N ARG A 194 -8.83 44.44 2.46
CA ARG A 194 -8.82 43.00 2.14
C ARG A 194 -8.58 42.10 3.36
N ALA A 195 -7.80 42.55 4.34
CA ALA A 195 -7.59 41.81 5.59
C ALA A 195 -8.83 41.87 6.48
N GLU A 196 -9.45 43.05 6.63
CA GLU A 196 -10.69 43.26 7.38
C GLU A 196 -11.83 42.37 6.80
N LEU A 197 -12.03 42.38 5.48
CA LEU A 197 -13.00 41.51 4.80
C LEU A 197 -12.66 40.01 4.91
N ALA A 198 -11.37 39.64 4.97
CA ALA A 198 -10.99 38.24 5.20
C ALA A 198 -11.28 37.79 6.65
N GLU A 199 -11.14 38.67 7.63
CA GLU A 199 -11.49 38.39 9.02
C GLU A 199 -13.00 38.23 9.21
N GLU A 200 -13.82 39.12 8.63
CA GLU A 200 -15.29 38.99 8.63
C GLU A 200 -15.76 37.64 8.06
N ASN A 201 -15.19 37.22 6.92
CA ASN A 201 -15.48 35.92 6.32
C ASN A 201 -15.06 34.75 7.24
N LEU A 202 -13.91 34.84 7.90
CA LEU A 202 -13.45 33.82 8.85
C LEU A 202 -14.39 33.73 10.07
N GLN A 203 -14.81 34.88 10.61
CA GLN A 203 -15.77 34.93 11.72
C GLN A 203 -17.13 34.33 11.32
N ALA A 204 -17.64 34.62 10.11
CA ALA A 204 -18.87 34.04 9.59
C ALA A 204 -18.79 32.51 9.45
N VAL A 205 -17.71 31.99 8.84
CA VAL A 205 -17.47 30.54 8.72
C VAL A 205 -17.32 29.88 10.10
N HIS A 206 -16.68 30.53 11.07
CA HIS A 206 -16.58 30.00 12.43
C HIS A 206 -17.95 29.94 13.13
N GLN A 207 -18.83 30.92 12.92
CA GLN A 207 -20.18 30.92 13.46
C GLN A 207 -21.05 29.82 12.85
N ASP A 208 -21.01 29.62 11.53
CA ASP A 208 -21.73 28.54 10.84
C ASP A 208 -21.24 27.16 11.29
N LEU A 209 -19.92 26.90 11.27
CA LEU A 209 -19.35 25.63 11.75
C LEU A 209 -19.72 25.34 13.22
N LYS A 210 -19.79 26.38 14.07
CA LYS A 210 -20.24 26.25 15.46
C LYS A 210 -21.74 25.96 15.58
N ALA A 211 -22.57 26.55 14.72
CA ALA A 211 -24.00 26.25 14.63
C ALA A 211 -24.25 24.81 14.15
N GLN A 212 -23.54 24.36 13.10
CA GLN A 212 -23.59 22.99 12.59
C GLN A 212 -23.13 21.97 13.64
N LEU A 213 -22.04 22.24 14.36
CA LEU A 213 -21.55 21.39 15.45
C LEU A 213 -22.55 21.30 16.60
N ASN A 214 -23.19 22.41 16.98
CA ASN A 214 -24.25 22.42 17.99
C ASN A 214 -25.49 21.65 17.53
N ALA A 215 -25.90 21.79 16.26
CA ALA A 215 -27.01 21.04 15.68
C ALA A 215 -26.71 19.53 15.60
N ALA A 216 -25.49 19.14 15.21
CA ALA A 216 -25.05 17.75 15.19
C ALA A 216 -25.00 17.15 16.61
N ASN A 217 -24.42 17.85 17.59
CA ASN A 217 -24.40 17.42 18.99
C ASN A 217 -25.81 17.26 19.56
N LYS A 218 -26.72 18.19 19.27
CA LYS A 218 -28.12 18.08 19.66
C LYS A 218 -28.83 16.91 18.98
N LEU A 219 -28.63 16.70 17.67
CA LEU A 219 -29.19 15.56 16.96
C LEU A 219 -28.67 14.22 17.52
N ILE A 220 -27.39 14.14 17.90
CA ILE A 220 -26.82 12.97 18.57
C ILE A 220 -27.50 12.76 19.93
N ALA A 221 -27.65 13.79 20.76
CA ALA A 221 -28.33 13.68 22.06
C ALA A 221 -29.82 13.27 21.91
N ASP A 222 -30.54 13.89 20.97
CA ASP A 222 -31.99 13.70 20.77
C ASP A 222 -32.32 12.39 20.01
N LYS A 223 -31.38 11.79 19.27
CA LYS A 223 -31.62 10.62 18.38
C LYS A 223 -30.75 9.39 18.66
N LEU A 224 -29.69 9.50 19.47
CA LEU A 224 -28.84 8.37 19.89
C LEU A 224 -28.81 8.22 21.43
N PRO A 225 -29.96 7.90 22.07
CA PRO A 225 -30.01 7.64 23.52
C PRO A 225 -29.22 6.38 23.91
N PHE A 226 -28.96 5.47 22.96
CA PHE A 226 -28.17 4.25 23.18
C PHE A 226 -26.70 4.46 22.76
N ILE A 227 -25.87 4.86 23.73
CA ILE A 227 -24.41 5.00 23.54
C ILE A 227 -23.76 3.62 23.69
N ASP A 228 -23.84 2.83 22.61
CA ASP A 228 -23.37 1.44 22.55
C ASP A 228 -21.90 1.30 22.98
N THR A 229 -21.05 2.31 22.68
CA THR A 229 -19.61 2.34 23.01
C THR A 229 -19.28 2.21 24.51
N LYS A 230 -20.27 2.33 25.41
CA LYS A 230 -20.11 2.07 26.86
C LYS A 230 -20.10 0.58 27.20
N HIS A 231 -20.71 -0.29 26.38
CA HIS A 231 -20.90 -1.71 26.69
C HIS A 231 -19.89 -2.60 25.96
N ARG A 232 -18.74 -2.86 26.61
CA ARG A 232 -17.60 -3.57 26.00
C ARG A 232 -17.99 -4.88 25.30
N ASP A 233 -18.83 -5.69 25.92
CA ASP A 233 -19.18 -7.03 25.41
C ASP A 233 -20.10 -6.98 24.17
N ILE A 234 -20.96 -5.96 24.09
CA ILE A 234 -21.80 -5.69 22.91
C ILE A 234 -20.93 -5.17 21.76
N ASN A 235 -20.00 -4.25 22.04
CA ASN A 235 -19.01 -3.82 21.04
C ASN A 235 -18.13 -4.99 20.56
N GLY A 236 -17.86 -5.98 21.41
CA GLY A 236 -17.17 -7.21 21.02
C GLY A 236 -17.92 -8.03 19.97
N LEU A 237 -19.24 -7.90 19.85
CA LEU A 237 -20.06 -8.54 18.81
C LEU A 237 -20.10 -7.75 17.49
N ASN A 238 -19.63 -6.49 17.47
CA ASN A 238 -19.62 -5.69 16.25
C ASN A 238 -18.75 -6.35 15.16
N LEU A 239 -19.20 -6.23 13.90
CA LEU A 239 -18.40 -6.63 12.75
C LEU A 239 -17.03 -5.93 12.79
N PRO A 240 -15.91 -6.67 12.77
CA PRO A 240 -14.59 -6.06 12.77
C PRO A 240 -14.37 -5.17 11.56
N THR A 241 -13.79 -3.99 11.76
CA THR A 241 -13.40 -3.14 10.63
C THR A 241 -12.23 -3.78 9.87
N HIS A 242 -12.16 -3.48 8.57
CA HIS A 242 -11.08 -3.94 7.72
C HIS A 242 -9.81 -3.12 7.99
N ASP A 243 -8.82 -3.73 8.65
CA ASP A 243 -7.49 -3.13 8.76
C ASP A 243 -6.67 -3.42 7.50
N ARG A 244 -6.83 -2.55 6.48
CA ARG A 244 -6.06 -2.62 5.23
C ARG A 244 -4.55 -2.56 5.48
N ARG A 245 -4.08 -1.84 6.51
CA ARG A 245 -2.65 -1.70 6.82
C ARG A 245 -2.08 -3.03 7.34
N HIS A 246 -2.82 -3.71 8.22
CA HIS A 246 -2.48 -5.06 8.67
C HIS A 246 -2.49 -6.05 7.49
N GLN A 247 -3.56 -6.08 6.68
CA GLN A 247 -3.68 -7.03 5.55
C GLN A 247 -2.58 -6.81 4.49
N LEU A 248 -2.24 -5.56 4.18
CA LEU A 248 -1.10 -5.24 3.29
C LEU A 248 0.23 -5.72 3.89
N ARG A 249 0.48 -5.50 5.18
CA ARG A 249 1.70 -6.01 5.85
C ARG A 249 1.76 -7.53 5.90
N SER A 250 0.62 -8.21 6.12
CA SER A 250 0.53 -9.67 6.05
C SER A 250 0.90 -10.18 4.65
N ARG A 251 0.37 -9.56 3.58
CA ARG A 251 0.68 -9.89 2.19
C ARG A 251 2.16 -9.62 1.84
N GLU A 252 2.73 -8.51 2.30
CA GLU A 252 4.15 -8.18 2.16
C GLU A 252 5.05 -9.26 2.79
N LEU A 253 4.76 -9.66 4.04
CA LEU A 253 5.54 -10.65 4.76
C LEU A 253 5.38 -12.06 4.18
N VAL A 254 4.20 -12.46 3.73
CA VAL A 254 4.03 -13.73 3.01
C VAL A 254 4.79 -13.70 1.68
N SER A 255 4.88 -12.55 0.99
CA SER A 255 5.72 -12.41 -0.21
C SER A 255 7.21 -12.57 0.09
N GLN A 256 7.70 -11.98 1.19
CA GLN A 256 9.09 -12.15 1.63
C GLN A 256 9.38 -13.61 2.01
N ALA A 257 8.48 -14.25 2.77
CA ALA A 257 8.59 -15.67 3.11
C ALA A 257 8.57 -16.58 1.86
N THR A 258 7.77 -16.25 0.85
CA THR A 258 7.69 -17.00 -0.42
C THR A 258 9.00 -16.91 -1.21
N ASN A 259 9.61 -15.73 -1.26
CA ASN A 259 10.89 -15.53 -1.94
C ASN A 259 12.03 -16.27 -1.21
N LEU A 260 12.06 -16.23 0.13
CA LEU A 260 13.05 -16.92 0.93
C LEU A 260 12.88 -18.45 0.89
N LEU A 261 11.63 -18.95 0.79
CA LEU A 261 11.37 -20.37 0.52
C LEU A 261 11.86 -20.77 -0.88
N ALA A 262 11.67 -19.93 -1.90
CA ALA A 262 12.18 -20.22 -3.25
C ALA A 262 13.72 -20.28 -3.28
N GLU A 263 14.42 -19.37 -2.59
CA GLU A 263 15.87 -19.47 -2.38
C GLU A 263 16.28 -20.80 -1.70
N LEU A 264 15.56 -21.22 -0.66
CA LEU A 264 15.82 -22.46 0.08
C LEU A 264 15.62 -23.70 -0.80
N ILE A 265 14.52 -23.73 -1.55
CA ILE A 265 14.16 -24.82 -2.47
C ILE A 265 15.21 -24.94 -3.60
N GLN A 266 15.65 -23.81 -4.18
CA GLN A 266 16.72 -23.81 -5.18
C GLN A 266 18.05 -24.29 -4.59
N GLY A 267 18.41 -23.83 -3.38
CA GLY A 267 19.61 -24.27 -2.67
C GLY A 267 19.61 -25.79 -2.41
N LEU A 268 18.47 -26.35 -2.00
CA LEU A 268 18.31 -27.80 -1.77
C LEU A 268 18.39 -28.58 -3.08
N SER A 269 17.74 -28.12 -4.15
CA SER A 269 17.80 -28.79 -5.46
C SER A 269 19.22 -28.78 -6.03
N ASN A 270 19.95 -27.67 -5.91
CA ASN A 270 21.36 -27.58 -6.28
C ASN A 270 22.21 -28.57 -5.45
N PHE A 271 22.03 -28.58 -4.13
CA PHE A 271 22.76 -29.48 -3.23
C PHE A 271 22.54 -30.96 -3.59
N TYR A 272 21.30 -31.38 -3.82
CA TYR A 272 21.01 -32.77 -4.24
C TYR A 272 21.56 -33.08 -5.63
N THR A 273 21.49 -32.15 -6.58
CA THR A 273 22.00 -32.33 -7.94
C THR A 273 23.52 -32.49 -7.98
N TYR A 274 24.26 -31.66 -7.23
CA TYR A 274 25.72 -31.79 -7.15
C TYR A 274 26.14 -33.01 -6.31
N THR A 275 25.35 -33.40 -5.29
CA THR A 275 25.54 -34.69 -4.59
C THR A 275 25.33 -35.87 -5.54
N GLU A 276 24.33 -35.82 -6.42
CA GLU A 276 24.06 -36.88 -7.43
C GLU A 276 25.21 -37.02 -8.42
N GLN A 277 25.84 -35.89 -8.80
CA GLN A 277 27.03 -35.89 -9.64
C GLN A 277 28.24 -36.48 -8.89
N ARG A 278 28.45 -36.08 -7.62
CA ARG A 278 29.59 -36.53 -6.82
C ARG A 278 29.55 -38.02 -6.48
N SER A 279 28.38 -38.57 -6.12
CA SER A 279 28.21 -40.01 -5.85
C SER A 279 28.35 -40.92 -7.08
N LYS A 280 28.64 -40.34 -8.27
CA LYS A 280 29.05 -41.04 -9.50
C LYS A 280 30.54 -40.84 -9.85
N ILE A 281 31.30 -40.17 -8.98
CA ILE A 281 32.71 -39.80 -9.16
C ILE A 281 33.57 -40.31 -8.00
N TYR A 282 33.03 -40.32 -6.79
CA TYR A 282 33.71 -40.75 -5.57
C TYR A 282 32.91 -41.88 -4.89
N PRO A 283 33.55 -42.94 -4.37
CA PRO A 283 35.01 -43.14 -4.25
C PRO A 283 35.79 -43.34 -5.57
N CYS A 284 35.17 -43.97 -6.57
CA CYS A 284 35.84 -44.40 -7.80
C CYS A 284 35.27 -43.64 -9.03
N ASP A 285 36.12 -43.02 -9.85
CA ASP A 285 35.71 -42.15 -10.99
C ASP A 285 35.23 -42.94 -12.23
N GLY A 286 34.36 -43.93 -12.02
CA GLY A 286 33.57 -44.66 -13.02
C GLY A 286 34.33 -45.44 -14.10
N LYS A 287 35.67 -45.39 -14.12
CA LYS A 287 36.55 -45.95 -15.16
C LYS A 287 37.30 -47.21 -14.73
N ALA A 288 37.39 -47.44 -13.42
CA ALA A 288 38.14 -48.56 -12.82
C ALA A 288 37.21 -49.59 -12.16
N GLU A 289 36.15 -49.12 -11.49
CA GLU A 289 35.18 -49.95 -10.77
C GLU A 289 33.75 -49.45 -11.01
N PRO A 290 32.73 -50.33 -10.97
CA PRO A 290 31.33 -49.94 -11.07
C PRO A 290 30.85 -49.19 -9.82
N ILE A 291 29.80 -48.37 -9.97
CA ILE A 291 29.16 -47.65 -8.86
C ILE A 291 28.52 -48.65 -7.89
N SER A 292 28.65 -48.42 -6.58
CA SER A 292 28.07 -49.31 -5.57
C SER A 292 26.54 -49.40 -5.69
N PRO A 293 25.92 -50.55 -5.35
CA PRO A 293 24.45 -50.71 -5.42
C PRO A 293 23.70 -49.80 -4.41
N VAL A 294 24.40 -49.23 -3.43
CA VAL A 294 23.89 -48.17 -2.56
C VAL A 294 23.90 -46.84 -3.30
N ASN A 295 25.04 -46.43 -3.87
CA ASN A 295 25.17 -45.15 -4.59
C ASN A 295 24.31 -45.09 -5.86
N GLU A 296 24.07 -46.22 -6.53
CA GLU A 296 23.06 -46.31 -7.59
C GLU A 296 21.66 -45.90 -7.10
N LYS A 297 21.19 -46.49 -5.99
CA LYS A 297 19.87 -46.21 -5.42
C LYS A 297 19.80 -44.79 -4.85
N PHE A 298 20.89 -44.32 -4.26
CA PHE A 298 21.04 -42.96 -3.79
C PHE A 298 20.90 -41.95 -4.93
N CYS A 299 21.63 -42.14 -6.04
CA CYS A 299 21.54 -41.29 -7.22
C CYS A 299 20.13 -41.33 -7.85
N LYS A 300 19.52 -42.51 -7.96
CA LYS A 300 18.14 -42.67 -8.46
C LYS A 300 17.15 -41.86 -7.62
N PHE A 301 17.29 -41.83 -6.30
CA PHE A 301 16.42 -41.03 -5.43
C PHE A 301 16.79 -39.54 -5.40
N LEU A 302 18.07 -39.16 -5.46
CA LEU A 302 18.49 -37.77 -5.62
C LEU A 302 17.92 -37.14 -6.90
N HIS A 303 17.83 -37.91 -7.98
CA HIS A 303 17.25 -37.47 -9.24
C HIS A 303 15.75 -37.12 -9.13
N GLU A 304 15.01 -37.75 -8.21
CA GLU A 304 13.60 -37.44 -7.94
C GLU A 304 13.39 -36.06 -7.27
N ASN A 305 14.45 -35.36 -6.81
CA ASN A 305 14.32 -34.22 -5.88
C ASN A 305 13.32 -33.14 -6.32
N VAL A 306 13.29 -32.80 -7.61
CA VAL A 306 12.44 -31.73 -8.16
C VAL A 306 10.94 -32.04 -7.99
N LEU A 307 10.56 -33.33 -8.00
CA LEU A 307 9.17 -33.78 -7.83
C LEU A 307 8.60 -33.43 -6.46
N TYR A 308 9.44 -33.45 -5.41
CA TYR A 308 9.03 -33.14 -4.04
C TYR A 308 9.29 -31.68 -3.67
N LEU A 309 10.35 -31.06 -4.22
CA LEU A 309 10.73 -29.68 -3.92
C LEU A 309 9.82 -28.64 -4.60
N ARG A 310 9.52 -28.80 -5.89
CA ARG A 310 8.76 -27.81 -6.68
C ARG A 310 7.32 -27.58 -6.19
N PRO A 311 6.55 -28.59 -5.73
CA PRO A 311 5.21 -28.36 -5.19
C PRO A 311 5.18 -27.53 -3.90
N VAL A 312 6.24 -27.55 -3.08
CA VAL A 312 6.34 -26.74 -1.86
C VAL A 312 6.39 -25.25 -2.21
N GLU A 313 7.23 -24.89 -3.18
CA GLU A 313 7.36 -23.53 -3.69
C GLU A 313 6.08 -23.04 -4.38
N GLN A 314 5.50 -23.85 -5.26
CA GLN A 314 4.27 -23.50 -6.01
C GLN A 314 3.05 -23.31 -5.11
N SER A 315 2.89 -24.14 -4.08
CA SER A 315 1.76 -24.05 -3.15
C SER A 315 1.81 -22.80 -2.27
N LEU A 316 2.99 -22.34 -1.85
CA LEU A 316 3.09 -21.07 -1.12
C LEU A 316 2.86 -19.85 -2.03
N ARG A 317 3.30 -19.89 -3.30
CA ARG A 317 2.94 -18.86 -4.30
C ARG A 317 1.42 -18.77 -4.51
N SER A 318 0.75 -19.91 -4.67
CA SER A 318 -0.72 -19.94 -4.80
C SER A 318 -1.44 -19.40 -3.55
N PHE A 319 -0.89 -19.62 -2.35
CA PHE A 319 -1.39 -18.97 -1.14
C PHE A 319 -1.21 -17.44 -1.19
N LEU A 320 -0.03 -16.94 -1.56
CA LEU A 320 0.23 -15.49 -1.73
C LEU A 320 -0.73 -14.84 -2.74
N GLU A 321 -0.99 -15.49 -3.86
CA GLU A 321 -1.95 -15.05 -4.88
C GLU A 321 -3.39 -14.98 -4.32
N SER A 322 -3.76 -15.88 -3.41
CA SER A 322 -5.07 -15.88 -2.75
C SER A 322 -5.29 -14.73 -1.75
N LEU A 323 -4.21 -14.07 -1.28
CA LEU A 323 -4.28 -12.96 -0.33
C LEU A 323 -4.72 -11.66 -1.00
N LYS A 324 -6.04 -11.44 -1.07
CA LYS A 324 -6.64 -10.17 -1.51
C LYS A 324 -6.42 -9.05 -0.49
N GLU A 325 -6.44 -7.81 -0.96
CA GLU A 325 -6.37 -6.64 -0.08
C GLU A 325 -7.63 -6.45 0.76
N ASP A 326 -8.82 -6.67 0.19
CA ASP A 326 -10.11 -6.33 0.80
C ASP A 326 -10.62 -7.33 1.86
N SER A 327 -9.90 -8.44 2.08
CA SER A 327 -10.32 -9.52 2.98
C SER A 327 -9.26 -9.83 4.03
N LEU A 328 -9.46 -9.38 5.28
CA LEU A 328 -8.55 -9.69 6.38
C LEU A 328 -8.42 -11.21 6.57
N THR A 329 -7.22 -11.72 6.35
CA THR A 329 -6.90 -13.15 6.42
C THR A 329 -6.25 -13.48 7.76
N THR A 330 -7.02 -14.05 8.70
CA THR A 330 -6.46 -14.66 9.92
C THR A 330 -6.02 -16.09 9.65
N LEU A 331 -5.17 -16.64 10.52
CA LEU A 331 -4.64 -18.01 10.42
C LEU A 331 -5.74 -19.09 10.35
N GLU A 332 -6.91 -18.80 10.93
CA GLU A 332 -8.12 -19.64 10.89
C GLU A 332 -8.83 -19.63 9.53
N THR A 333 -8.64 -18.54 8.77
CA THR A 333 -9.21 -18.36 7.42
C THR A 333 -8.20 -18.66 6.30
N ALA A 334 -6.92 -18.87 6.64
CA ALA A 334 -5.81 -19.06 5.73
C ALA A 334 -5.76 -20.48 5.10
N THR A 335 -6.86 -20.93 4.48
CA THR A 335 -7.01 -22.31 3.98
C THR A 335 -6.00 -22.70 2.89
N GLY A 336 -5.32 -21.74 2.27
CA GLY A 336 -4.21 -22.00 1.33
C GLY A 336 -2.92 -22.52 1.98
N LEU A 337 -2.78 -22.40 3.31
CA LEU A 337 -1.66 -23.01 4.05
C LEU A 337 -1.76 -24.55 4.14
N GLN A 338 -2.96 -25.13 3.96
CA GLN A 338 -3.16 -26.58 4.01
C GLN A 338 -2.48 -27.33 2.84
N PRO A 339 -2.63 -26.93 1.56
CA PRO A 339 -1.81 -27.45 0.47
C PRO A 339 -0.30 -27.29 0.69
N PHE A 340 0.14 -26.12 1.17
CA PHE A 340 1.55 -25.86 1.46
C PHE A 340 2.13 -26.81 2.52
N SER A 341 1.45 -26.96 3.66
CA SER A 341 1.87 -27.88 4.72
C SER A 341 1.99 -29.32 4.21
N ARG A 342 1.01 -29.82 3.44
CA ARG A 342 1.05 -31.20 2.90
C ARG A 342 2.23 -31.42 1.96
N ASN A 343 2.52 -30.45 1.10
CA ASN A 343 3.66 -30.53 0.20
C ASN A 343 4.98 -30.45 0.98
N PHE A 344 5.06 -29.62 2.03
CA PHE A 344 6.22 -29.56 2.92
C PHE A 344 6.45 -30.90 3.65
N SER A 345 5.40 -31.53 4.20
CA SER A 345 5.51 -32.85 4.81
C SER A 345 5.93 -33.93 3.81
N ALA A 346 5.50 -33.85 2.54
CA ALA A 346 5.95 -34.75 1.48
C ALA A 346 7.45 -34.56 1.14
N MET A 347 7.93 -33.32 1.08
CA MET A 347 9.36 -33.00 0.93
C MET A 347 10.19 -33.53 2.12
N VAL A 348 9.69 -33.40 3.35
CA VAL A 348 10.37 -33.89 4.54
C VAL A 348 10.32 -35.43 4.60
N ALA A 349 9.23 -36.08 4.22
CA ALA A 349 9.17 -37.53 4.04
C ALA A 349 10.18 -38.03 3.00
N TYR A 350 10.34 -37.31 1.88
CA TYR A 350 11.40 -37.56 0.89
C TYR A 350 12.81 -37.43 1.49
N MET A 351 13.08 -36.41 2.33
CA MET A 351 14.38 -36.31 3.03
C MET A 351 14.63 -37.49 3.97
N ASN A 352 13.60 -37.99 4.68
CA ASN A 352 13.73 -39.20 5.50
C ASN A 352 13.91 -40.49 4.67
N LYS A 353 13.31 -40.59 3.48
CA LYS A 353 13.58 -41.66 2.48
C LYS A 353 15.04 -41.61 2.01
N LEU A 354 15.58 -40.41 1.82
CA LEU A 354 16.92 -40.17 1.27
C LEU A 354 18.05 -40.41 2.29
N LEU A 355 17.84 -40.00 3.55
CA LEU A 355 18.86 -40.00 4.61
C LEU A 355 19.59 -41.36 4.79
N PRO A 356 18.94 -42.54 4.85
CA PRO A 356 19.63 -43.81 5.01
C PRO A 356 20.68 -44.07 3.91
N TYR A 357 20.38 -43.72 2.66
CA TYR A 357 21.28 -43.89 1.53
C TYR A 357 22.45 -42.90 1.59
N GLN A 358 22.21 -41.65 1.99
CA GLN A 358 23.27 -40.66 2.19
C GLN A 358 24.23 -41.08 3.31
N LEU A 359 23.70 -41.67 4.41
CA LEU A 359 24.52 -42.15 5.53
C LEU A 359 25.28 -43.43 5.19
N LEU A 360 24.74 -44.31 4.34
CA LEU A 360 25.45 -45.49 3.85
C LEU A 360 26.53 -45.11 2.83
N SER A 361 26.25 -44.16 1.93
CA SER A 361 27.24 -43.57 1.01
C SER A 361 28.48 -43.07 1.77
N ILE A 362 28.29 -42.29 2.84
CA ILE A 362 29.37 -41.78 3.68
C ILE A 362 30.11 -42.90 4.48
N LYS A 363 29.48 -44.06 4.68
CA LYS A 363 30.17 -45.22 5.26
C LYS A 363 31.04 -45.94 4.24
N GLU A 364 30.55 -46.14 3.02
CA GLU A 364 31.36 -46.68 1.91
C GLU A 364 32.60 -45.79 1.68
N GLU A 365 32.46 -44.46 1.76
CA GLU A 365 33.60 -43.51 1.73
C GLU A 365 34.62 -43.72 2.87
N CYS A 366 34.19 -44.15 4.05
CA CYS A 366 35.05 -44.45 5.20
C CYS A 366 35.77 -45.80 5.12
N GLU A 367 35.34 -46.67 4.21
CA GLU A 367 35.85 -48.04 4.00
C GLU A 367 36.85 -48.09 2.82
N VAL A 368 36.99 -46.99 2.07
CA VAL A 368 37.96 -46.84 0.96
C VAL A 368 39.40 -46.87 1.48
N SER A 369 40.29 -47.60 0.80
CA SER A 369 41.72 -47.71 1.15
C SER A 369 42.48 -46.38 1.16
N SER A 370 42.00 -45.35 0.46
CA SER A 370 42.57 -43.99 0.50
C SER A 370 42.00 -43.10 1.63
N CYS A 371 41.06 -43.59 2.46
CA CYS A 371 40.50 -42.81 3.56
C CYS A 371 41.46 -42.78 4.76
N THR A 372 42.01 -41.62 5.08
CA THR A 372 42.81 -41.43 6.29
C THR A 372 41.94 -41.41 7.55
N SER A 373 42.52 -41.71 8.72
CA SER A 373 41.82 -41.62 10.02
C SER A 373 41.26 -40.21 10.30
N THR A 374 41.95 -39.16 9.85
CA THR A 374 41.47 -37.77 9.93
C THR A 374 40.27 -37.51 9.02
N LEU A 375 40.29 -38.01 7.77
CA LEU A 375 39.15 -37.92 6.85
C LEU A 375 37.96 -38.74 7.37
N GLN A 376 38.19 -39.95 7.86
CA GLN A 376 37.18 -40.82 8.47
C GLN A 376 36.46 -40.11 9.63
N THR A 377 37.22 -39.39 10.47
CA THR A 377 36.67 -38.56 11.55
C THR A 377 35.76 -37.46 11.01
N LYS A 378 36.15 -36.76 9.92
CA LYS A 378 35.31 -35.72 9.29
C LYS A 378 34.08 -36.28 8.57
N ASN A 379 34.17 -37.46 7.98
CA ASN A 379 33.02 -38.18 7.44
C ASN A 379 32.01 -38.55 8.55
N LEU A 380 32.47 -38.97 9.73
CA LEU A 380 31.60 -39.25 10.89
C LEU A 380 30.95 -37.98 11.47
N GLU A 381 31.68 -36.86 11.55
CA GLU A 381 31.13 -35.54 11.91
C GLU A 381 30.03 -35.08 10.92
N LEU A 382 30.26 -35.25 9.61
CA LEU A 382 29.30 -34.95 8.56
C LEU A 382 28.06 -35.86 8.64
N HIS A 383 28.24 -37.17 8.80
CA HIS A 383 27.18 -38.17 8.99
C HIS A 383 26.30 -37.83 10.22
N ALA A 384 26.88 -37.38 11.33
CA ALA A 384 26.13 -36.89 12.48
C ALA A 384 25.37 -35.57 12.16
N SER A 385 25.99 -34.66 11.41
CA SER A 385 25.41 -33.37 11.04
C SER A 385 24.19 -33.51 10.11
N LEU A 386 24.23 -34.46 9.16
CA LEU A 386 23.11 -34.75 8.25
C LEU A 386 21.91 -35.38 8.97
N LYS A 387 22.14 -36.22 9.99
CA LYS A 387 21.09 -36.69 10.90
C LYS A 387 20.45 -35.51 11.66
N LYS A 388 21.26 -34.61 12.20
CA LYS A 388 20.79 -33.38 12.88
C LYS A 388 19.94 -32.53 11.94
N LEU A 389 20.40 -32.26 10.71
CA LEU A 389 19.69 -31.49 9.70
C LEU A 389 18.30 -32.08 9.39
N THR A 390 18.22 -33.38 9.15
CA THR A 390 16.94 -34.06 8.86
C THR A 390 16.00 -34.03 10.07
N SER A 391 16.53 -34.19 11.29
CA SER A 391 15.76 -34.06 12.52
C SER A 391 15.18 -32.65 12.72
N VAL A 392 15.89 -31.60 12.31
CA VAL A 392 15.36 -30.23 12.36
C VAL A 392 14.28 -30.01 11.30
N PHE A 393 14.40 -30.60 10.10
CA PHE A 393 13.31 -30.56 9.12
C PHE A 393 12.03 -31.26 9.63
N ASN A 394 12.14 -32.39 10.33
CA ASN A 394 11.00 -33.05 11.00
C ASN A 394 10.34 -32.15 12.08
N LYS A 395 11.17 -31.43 12.86
CA LYS A 395 10.70 -30.43 13.85
C LYS A 395 10.02 -29.23 13.16
N LEU A 396 10.52 -28.78 12.01
CA LEU A 396 9.98 -27.67 11.25
C LEU A 396 8.63 -28.02 10.61
N ASP A 397 8.52 -29.21 10.01
CA ASP A 397 7.27 -29.75 9.47
C ASP A 397 6.17 -29.83 10.53
N SER A 398 6.51 -30.32 11.72
CA SER A 398 5.59 -30.40 12.88
C SER A 398 4.97 -29.03 13.21
N HIS A 399 5.77 -27.96 13.24
CA HIS A 399 5.26 -26.61 13.52
C HIS A 399 4.46 -26.02 12.34
N ILE A 400 4.87 -26.28 11.09
CA ILE A 400 4.13 -25.86 9.89
C ILE A 400 2.76 -26.54 9.84
N CYS A 401 2.68 -27.83 10.17
CA CYS A 401 1.44 -28.59 10.27
C CYS A 401 0.49 -28.00 11.33
N ILE A 402 0.98 -27.68 12.53
CA ILE A 402 0.14 -27.10 13.60
C ILE A 402 -0.36 -25.69 13.22
N LEU A 403 0.45 -24.89 12.52
CA LEU A 403 0.03 -23.57 11.99
C LEU A 403 -1.01 -23.70 10.87
N ALA A 404 -0.83 -24.62 9.93
CA ALA A 404 -1.80 -24.87 8.86
C ALA A 404 -3.10 -25.50 9.39
N ALA A 405 -3.03 -26.29 10.47
CA ALA A 405 -4.18 -26.93 11.11
C ALA A 405 -5.18 -25.93 11.69
N GLN A 406 -4.77 -24.69 12.00
CA GLN A 406 -5.66 -23.64 12.49
C GLN A 406 -6.80 -23.32 11.50
N SER A 407 -6.56 -23.53 10.19
CA SER A 407 -7.57 -23.36 9.14
C SER A 407 -8.50 -24.57 8.92
N SER A 408 -8.38 -25.62 9.75
CA SER A 408 -9.24 -26.80 9.71
C SER A 408 -10.38 -26.69 10.73
N PRO A 409 -11.63 -27.10 10.39
CA PRO A 409 -12.70 -27.24 11.38
C PRO A 409 -12.42 -28.31 12.44
N SER A 410 -11.39 -29.15 12.25
CA SER A 410 -10.89 -30.14 13.22
C SER A 410 -9.80 -29.57 14.15
N CYS A 411 -9.64 -28.26 14.25
CA CYS A 411 -8.59 -27.64 15.07
C CYS A 411 -8.94 -27.65 16.56
N CYS A 412 -8.13 -28.35 17.37
CA CYS A 412 -8.29 -28.39 18.83
C CYS A 412 -7.56 -27.24 19.57
N HIS A 413 -6.88 -26.35 18.86
CA HIS A 413 -5.93 -25.39 19.44
C HIS A 413 -6.58 -24.01 19.65
N PRO A 414 -6.58 -23.43 20.88
CA PRO A 414 -7.05 -22.08 21.10
C PRO A 414 -6.16 -21.02 20.42
N ALA A 415 -6.77 -19.94 19.90
CA ALA A 415 -6.05 -18.83 19.25
C ALA A 415 -5.01 -18.15 20.18
N VAL A 416 -5.21 -18.20 21.50
CA VAL A 416 -4.26 -17.74 22.54
C VAL A 416 -2.87 -18.38 22.37
N ASN A 417 -2.77 -19.56 21.74
CA ASN A 417 -1.51 -20.25 21.51
C ASN A 417 -0.76 -19.78 20.24
N HIS A 418 -1.38 -19.02 19.33
CA HIS A 418 -0.75 -18.56 18.07
C HIS A 418 0.60 -17.86 18.28
N PRO A 419 0.80 -16.95 19.27
CA PRO A 419 2.11 -16.33 19.53
C PRO A 419 3.19 -17.37 19.88
N ARG A 420 2.83 -18.39 20.67
CA ARG A 420 3.74 -19.48 21.04
C ARG A 420 4.09 -20.35 19.84
N LEU A 421 3.15 -20.60 18.92
CA LEU A 421 3.42 -21.37 17.69
C LEU A 421 4.43 -20.65 16.78
N PHE A 422 4.28 -19.33 16.57
CA PHE A 422 5.25 -18.56 15.79
C PHE A 422 6.62 -18.44 16.48
N SER A 423 6.65 -18.32 17.81
CA SER A 423 7.91 -18.39 18.58
C SER A 423 8.63 -19.73 18.38
N MET A 424 7.91 -20.86 18.44
CA MET A 424 8.47 -22.20 18.22
C MET A 424 8.90 -22.44 16.77
N LEU A 425 8.19 -21.88 15.78
CA LEU A 425 8.61 -21.87 14.38
C LEU A 425 9.93 -21.10 14.20
N SER A 426 10.02 -19.89 14.76
CA SER A 426 11.21 -19.04 14.67
C SER A 426 12.44 -19.70 15.31
N VAL A 427 12.27 -20.38 16.45
CA VAL A 427 13.34 -21.20 17.05
C VAL A 427 13.75 -22.34 16.11
N SER A 428 12.80 -23.05 15.51
CA SER A 428 13.10 -24.19 14.63
C SER A 428 13.79 -23.78 13.33
N VAL A 429 13.53 -22.58 12.81
CA VAL A 429 14.26 -22.04 11.65
C VAL A 429 15.68 -21.58 12.01
N ARG A 430 15.91 -21.07 13.23
CA ARG A 430 17.28 -20.82 13.73
C ARG A 430 18.04 -22.13 13.92
N ASP A 431 17.40 -23.14 14.51
CA ASP A 431 17.99 -24.49 14.63
C ASP A 431 18.36 -25.06 13.25
N LEU A 432 17.58 -24.73 12.21
CA LEU A 432 17.87 -25.11 10.82
C LEU A 432 19.09 -24.37 10.28
N THR A 433 19.20 -23.05 10.49
CA THR A 433 20.41 -22.29 10.15
C THR A 433 21.66 -22.93 10.76
N ASP A 434 21.60 -23.31 12.03
CA ASP A 434 22.75 -23.85 12.75
C ASP A 434 23.04 -25.32 12.40
N ALA A 435 22.04 -26.11 12.00
CA ALA A 435 22.26 -27.43 11.41
C ALA A 435 22.92 -27.35 10.02
N VAL A 436 22.48 -26.43 9.17
CA VAL A 436 23.06 -26.20 7.83
C VAL A 436 24.49 -25.66 7.92
N LYS A 437 24.80 -24.76 8.88
CA LYS A 437 26.17 -24.32 9.17
C LYS A 437 27.08 -25.49 9.51
N GLU A 438 26.67 -26.38 10.42
CA GLU A 438 27.49 -27.53 10.82
C GLU A 438 27.69 -28.53 9.67
N VAL A 439 26.66 -28.79 8.85
CA VAL A 439 26.83 -29.59 7.61
C VAL A 439 27.84 -28.91 6.67
N SER A 440 27.69 -27.60 6.41
CA SER A 440 28.62 -26.84 5.55
C SER A 440 30.06 -26.88 6.07
N LYS A 441 30.26 -26.67 7.38
CA LYS A 441 31.56 -26.69 8.06
C LYS A 441 32.25 -28.06 7.96
N HIS A 442 31.55 -29.14 8.28
CA HIS A 442 32.13 -30.48 8.21
C HIS A 442 32.34 -30.94 6.76
N TYR A 443 31.47 -30.55 5.82
CA TYR A 443 31.65 -30.81 4.40
C TYR A 443 32.88 -30.07 3.83
N ASN A 444 33.05 -28.77 4.10
CA ASN A 444 34.26 -28.03 3.71
C ASN A 444 35.53 -28.66 4.32
N SER A 445 35.47 -29.10 5.59
CA SER A 445 36.59 -29.77 6.26
C SER A 445 36.96 -31.11 5.61
N LYS A 446 35.95 -31.89 5.21
CA LYS A 446 36.09 -33.14 4.45
C LYS A 446 36.74 -32.87 3.09
N VAL A 447 36.16 -31.98 2.29
CA VAL A 447 36.65 -31.62 0.93
C VAL A 447 38.10 -31.15 0.96
N SER A 448 38.47 -30.33 1.96
CA SER A 448 39.84 -29.85 2.12
C SER A 448 40.87 -30.95 2.40
N LEU A 449 40.44 -32.11 2.92
CA LEU A 449 41.29 -33.29 3.10
C LEU A 449 41.25 -34.20 1.86
N GLU A 450 40.08 -34.40 1.26
CA GLU A 450 39.93 -35.16 0.02
C GLU A 450 40.74 -34.54 -1.13
N HIS A 451 40.78 -33.21 -1.25
CA HIS A 451 41.57 -32.51 -2.27
C HIS A 451 43.09 -32.76 -2.17
N GLN A 452 43.59 -33.22 -1.02
CA GLN A 452 44.99 -33.57 -0.76
C GLN A 452 45.31 -35.04 -1.11
N LEU A 453 44.30 -35.89 -1.35
CA LEU A 453 44.52 -37.29 -1.72
C LEU A 453 45.07 -37.40 -3.15
N PRO A 454 46.05 -38.28 -3.43
CA PRO A 454 46.53 -38.56 -4.79
C PRO A 454 45.44 -39.07 -5.75
N THR A 455 44.34 -39.62 -5.21
CA THR A 455 43.18 -40.13 -5.97
C THR A 455 42.19 -39.04 -6.38
N ALA A 456 42.32 -37.79 -5.91
CA ALA A 456 41.33 -36.74 -6.13
C ALA A 456 41.43 -36.12 -7.55
N THR A 457 40.57 -36.60 -8.45
CA THR A 457 40.50 -36.12 -9.84
C THR A 457 40.01 -34.67 -9.94
N GLN A 458 40.39 -33.96 -11.01
CA GLN A 458 39.93 -32.57 -11.22
C GLN A 458 38.39 -32.46 -11.37
N LYS A 459 37.75 -33.52 -11.87
CA LYS A 459 36.29 -33.65 -11.96
C LYS A 459 35.63 -33.79 -10.59
N LEU A 460 36.27 -34.49 -9.64
CA LEU A 460 35.84 -34.50 -8.25
C LEU A 460 35.94 -33.10 -7.64
N LYS A 461 37.12 -32.47 -7.74
CA LYS A 461 37.40 -31.16 -7.12
C LYS A 461 36.41 -30.07 -7.54
N THR A 462 36.14 -29.97 -8.84
CA THR A 462 35.14 -29.02 -9.38
C THR A 462 33.70 -29.36 -8.99
N THR A 463 33.35 -30.64 -8.80
CA THR A 463 32.03 -31.04 -8.30
C THR A 463 31.88 -30.72 -6.82
N ASP A 464 32.92 -30.93 -6.02
CA ASP A 464 32.93 -30.60 -4.58
C ASP A 464 32.86 -29.09 -4.31
N GLU A 465 33.54 -28.28 -5.12
CA GLU A 465 33.38 -26.81 -5.11
C GLU A 465 31.92 -26.39 -5.38
N CYS A 466 31.21 -27.11 -6.26
CA CYS A 466 29.79 -26.88 -6.52
C CYS A 466 28.89 -27.31 -5.33
N VAL A 467 29.18 -28.45 -4.67
CA VAL A 467 28.48 -28.86 -3.44
C VAL A 467 28.72 -27.83 -2.32
N VAL A 468 29.97 -27.42 -2.09
CA VAL A 468 30.35 -26.37 -1.13
C VAL A 468 29.62 -25.06 -1.41
N SER A 469 29.58 -24.61 -2.66
CA SER A 469 28.86 -23.40 -3.07
C SER A 469 27.35 -23.50 -2.77
N SER A 470 26.73 -24.66 -3.04
CA SER A 470 25.32 -24.90 -2.69
C SER A 470 25.06 -24.87 -1.18
N LEU A 471 25.98 -25.39 -0.37
CA LEU A 471 25.89 -25.36 1.09
C LEU A 471 26.07 -23.94 1.65
N ILE A 472 26.98 -23.13 1.09
CA ILE A 472 27.15 -21.71 1.44
C ILE A 472 25.89 -20.90 1.08
N SER A 473 25.27 -21.19 -0.07
CA SER A 473 23.97 -20.62 -0.45
C SER A 473 22.87 -20.97 0.56
N LEU A 474 22.80 -22.24 0.98
CA LEU A 474 21.86 -22.71 2.01
C LEU A 474 22.10 -22.07 3.38
N VAL A 475 23.34 -21.91 3.84
CA VAL A 475 23.68 -21.17 5.07
C VAL A 475 23.18 -19.72 4.98
N THR A 476 23.41 -19.07 3.83
CA THR A 476 23.00 -17.68 3.59
C THR A 476 21.48 -17.54 3.58
N CYS A 477 20.78 -18.40 2.84
CA CYS A 477 19.32 -18.40 2.75
C CYS A 477 18.64 -18.70 4.10
N THR A 478 19.05 -19.76 4.79
CA THR A 478 18.50 -20.09 6.12
C THR A 478 18.81 -19.01 7.16
N GLY A 479 19.95 -18.33 7.05
CA GLY A 479 20.27 -17.14 7.84
C GLY A 479 19.32 -15.97 7.58
N LYS A 480 19.02 -15.64 6.31
CA LYS A 480 18.00 -14.65 5.94
C LYS A 480 16.63 -15.03 6.51
N PHE A 481 16.22 -16.31 6.39
CA PHE A 481 14.90 -16.78 6.83
C PHE A 481 14.73 -16.73 8.36
N SER A 482 15.80 -17.06 9.11
CA SER A 482 15.86 -16.90 10.57
C SER A 482 15.76 -15.43 10.99
N ALA A 483 16.54 -14.55 10.35
CA ALA A 483 16.48 -13.10 10.61
C ALA A 483 15.12 -12.48 10.25
N PHE A 484 14.48 -12.94 9.18
CA PHE A 484 13.14 -12.53 8.75
C PHE A 484 12.06 -12.90 9.78
N LEU A 485 12.05 -14.16 10.29
CA LEU A 485 11.09 -14.59 11.28
C LEU A 485 11.30 -13.90 12.63
N LEU A 486 12.55 -13.75 13.08
CA LEU A 486 12.87 -13.03 14.33
C LEU A 486 12.48 -11.55 14.23
N GLY A 487 12.87 -10.87 13.14
CA GLY A 487 12.62 -9.43 12.94
C GLY A 487 11.16 -9.05 12.67
N ASN A 488 10.27 -10.03 12.48
CA ASN A 488 8.82 -9.81 12.36
C ASN A 488 8.02 -10.63 13.39
N LEU A 489 8.68 -11.22 14.40
CA LEU A 489 8.03 -12.12 15.36
C LEU A 489 6.90 -11.43 16.10
N ASP A 490 7.04 -10.15 16.45
CA ASP A 490 6.00 -9.36 17.12
C ASP A 490 4.73 -9.21 16.25
N PHE A 491 4.89 -9.05 14.94
CA PHE A 491 3.75 -8.97 14.02
C PHE A 491 3.03 -10.32 13.89
N PHE A 492 3.78 -11.43 13.81
CA PHE A 492 3.19 -12.77 13.81
C PHE A 492 2.60 -13.17 15.18
N SER A 493 3.10 -12.58 16.26
CA SER A 493 2.65 -12.81 17.64
C SER A 493 1.49 -11.91 18.07
N GLN A 494 1.21 -10.85 17.31
CA GLN A 494 -0.02 -10.07 17.48
C GLN A 494 -1.20 -10.88 16.93
N LEU A 495 -2.13 -11.24 17.81
CA LEU A 495 -3.46 -11.67 17.40
C LEU A 495 -4.05 -10.58 16.50
N ALA A 496 -4.36 -10.93 15.24
CA ALA A 496 -4.74 -9.98 14.21
C ALA A 496 -5.87 -9.07 14.70
N GLY A 497 -5.52 -7.80 14.97
CA GLY A 497 -6.31 -6.90 15.79
C GLY A 497 -7.59 -6.44 15.12
N TYR A 498 -8.64 -7.25 15.21
CA TYR A 498 -10.01 -6.92 14.83
C TYR A 498 -10.47 -5.65 15.58
N ARG A 499 -10.27 -4.47 14.97
CA ARG A 499 -10.78 -3.20 15.49
C ARG A 499 -12.31 -3.20 15.38
N THR A 500 -12.94 -3.64 16.46
CA THR A 500 -14.39 -3.57 16.65
C THR A 500 -14.83 -2.12 16.76
N ARG A 501 -15.83 -1.72 15.96
CA ARG A 501 -16.40 -0.36 16.04
C ARG A 501 -16.93 -0.13 17.46
N GLY A 502 -16.61 1.03 18.02
CA GLY A 502 -17.01 1.43 19.38
C GLY A 502 -16.09 0.94 20.51
N SER A 503 -15.14 0.04 20.24
CA SER A 503 -14.00 -0.17 21.14
C SER A 503 -13.04 1.02 21.05
N SER A 504 -13.27 2.04 21.88
CA SER A 504 -12.39 3.20 22.03
C SER A 504 -10.99 2.79 22.48
N ILE A 505 -9.97 3.53 22.04
CA ILE A 505 -8.60 3.41 22.54
C ILE A 505 -8.55 4.07 23.93
N SER A 506 -8.93 3.33 24.97
CA SER A 506 -8.72 3.72 26.36
C SER A 506 -7.25 3.48 26.72
N ASN A 507 -6.48 4.55 26.86
CA ASN A 507 -5.04 4.59 27.12
C ASN A 507 -4.51 3.42 27.97
N ASP A 508 -3.65 2.58 27.38
CA ASP A 508 -2.48 1.86 27.93
C ASP A 508 -2.54 1.22 29.34
N SER A 509 -3.73 1.03 29.92
CA SER A 509 -3.94 0.65 31.32
C SER A 509 -4.77 -0.62 31.52
N ILE A 510 -5.28 -1.21 30.43
CA ILE A 510 -5.95 -2.51 30.42
C ILE A 510 -5.20 -3.40 29.42
N PRO A 511 -4.59 -4.53 29.86
CA PRO A 511 -3.74 -5.36 28.99
C PRO A 511 -4.53 -6.10 27.89
N ASP A 512 -5.85 -6.20 28.04
CA ASP A 512 -6.75 -6.70 27.00
C ASP A 512 -7.15 -5.57 26.04
N GLY A 513 -6.55 -5.57 24.84
CA GLY A 513 -6.91 -4.67 23.74
C GLY A 513 -8.30 -4.96 23.10
N PRO A 514 -8.50 -4.57 21.83
CA PRO A 514 -9.77 -4.80 21.13
C PRO A 514 -10.01 -6.30 20.91
N ARG A 515 -10.89 -6.87 21.74
CA ARG A 515 -11.30 -8.28 21.69
C ARG A 515 -12.64 -8.40 20.97
N SER A 516 -12.62 -8.91 19.74
CA SER A 516 -13.82 -9.48 19.11
C SER A 516 -14.30 -10.70 19.92
N ASN A 517 -15.59 -10.79 20.19
CA ASN A 517 -16.21 -11.90 20.90
C ASN A 517 -15.97 -13.22 20.12
N PRO A 518 -15.61 -14.34 20.80
CA PRO A 518 -15.36 -15.63 20.14
C PRO A 518 -16.50 -16.12 19.22
N ALA A 519 -17.74 -15.73 19.48
CA ALA A 519 -18.88 -16.03 18.59
C ALA A 519 -18.68 -15.45 17.18
N VAL A 520 -18.12 -14.24 17.05
CA VAL A 520 -17.84 -13.60 15.74
C VAL A 520 -16.84 -14.43 14.93
N VAL A 521 -15.81 -14.98 15.59
CA VAL A 521 -14.84 -15.88 14.96
C VAL A 521 -15.50 -17.19 14.52
N GLN A 522 -16.35 -17.80 15.36
CA GLN A 522 -17.10 -19.01 14.98
C GLN A 522 -18.07 -18.76 13.80
N PHE A 523 -18.76 -17.61 13.76
CA PHE A 523 -19.62 -17.25 12.64
C PHE A 523 -18.80 -17.01 11.36
N ARG A 524 -17.63 -16.38 11.45
CA ARG A 524 -16.69 -16.23 10.32
C ARG A 524 -16.18 -17.58 9.81
N GLN A 525 -15.83 -18.52 10.69
CA GLN A 525 -15.43 -19.88 10.30
C GLN A 525 -16.59 -20.65 9.64
N LYS A 526 -17.81 -20.57 10.20
CA LYS A 526 -19.03 -21.16 9.60
C LYS A 526 -19.29 -20.59 8.20
N ALA A 527 -19.20 -19.27 8.03
CA ALA A 527 -19.37 -18.60 6.75
C ALA A 527 -18.28 -19.00 5.73
N ALA A 528 -17.01 -19.07 6.14
CA ALA A 528 -15.92 -19.54 5.28
C ALA A 528 -16.10 -21.01 4.86
N SER A 529 -16.55 -21.87 5.77
CA SER A 529 -16.84 -23.28 5.49
C SER A 529 -18.03 -23.44 4.54
N TYR A 530 -19.09 -22.63 4.71
CA TYR A 530 -20.23 -22.57 3.80
C TYR A 530 -19.82 -22.09 2.40
N MET A 531 -19.06 -20.99 2.30
CA MET A 531 -18.53 -20.50 1.02
C MET A 531 -17.62 -21.53 0.33
N LYS A 532 -16.79 -22.26 1.08
CA LYS A 532 -15.98 -23.37 0.57
C LYS A 532 -16.82 -24.56 0.10
N THR A 533 -18.00 -24.75 0.68
CA THR A 533 -18.96 -25.79 0.27
C THR A 533 -19.68 -25.36 -1.02
N LEU A 534 -20.05 -24.09 -1.16
CA LEU A 534 -20.59 -23.51 -2.40
C LEU A 534 -19.58 -23.49 -3.55
N SER A 535 -18.29 -23.27 -3.26
CA SER A 535 -17.22 -23.28 -4.26
C SER A 535 -16.67 -24.67 -4.57
N ARG A 536 -17.18 -25.73 -3.92
CA ARG A 536 -16.81 -27.10 -4.22
C ARG A 536 -17.39 -27.45 -5.59
N SER A 537 -16.55 -27.93 -6.51
CA SER A 537 -17.03 -28.53 -7.75
C SER A 537 -18.04 -29.64 -7.43
N CYS A 538 -19.14 -29.69 -8.18
CA CYS A 538 -20.05 -30.83 -8.10
C CYS A 538 -19.22 -32.11 -8.35
N PRO A 539 -19.33 -33.15 -7.52
CA PRO A 539 -18.65 -34.43 -7.78
C PRO A 539 -19.01 -34.93 -9.19
N GLU A 540 -18.10 -35.68 -9.82
CA GLU A 540 -18.38 -36.30 -11.12
C GLU A 540 -19.56 -37.27 -11.00
N SER A 541 -20.75 -36.75 -11.29
CA SER A 541 -22.02 -37.42 -11.16
C SER A 541 -22.48 -37.83 -12.55
N VAL A 542 -22.66 -39.13 -12.75
CA VAL A 542 -23.15 -39.68 -14.01
C VAL A 542 -24.48 -39.00 -14.35
N PRO A 543 -24.60 -38.28 -15.49
CA PRO A 543 -25.79 -37.50 -15.80
C PRO A 543 -27.06 -38.36 -15.71
N TYR A 544 -28.12 -37.84 -15.10
CA TYR A 544 -29.29 -38.62 -14.69
C TYR A 544 -29.86 -39.56 -15.78
N LYS A 545 -29.84 -39.12 -17.06
CA LYS A 545 -30.23 -39.95 -18.21
C LYS A 545 -29.35 -41.21 -18.36
N VAL A 546 -28.04 -41.06 -18.23
CA VAL A 546 -27.06 -42.16 -18.28
C VAL A 546 -27.17 -43.03 -17.02
N ALA A 547 -27.39 -42.43 -15.85
CA ALA A 547 -27.62 -43.20 -14.62
C ALA A 547 -28.89 -44.07 -14.70
N ALA A 548 -29.97 -43.55 -15.30
CA ALA A 548 -31.21 -44.29 -15.55
C ALA A 548 -31.03 -45.39 -16.61
N GLN A 549 -30.27 -45.13 -17.69
CA GLN A 549 -29.89 -46.15 -18.67
C GLN A 549 -29.06 -47.27 -18.04
N ASN A 550 -28.03 -46.93 -17.26
CA ASN A 550 -27.19 -47.89 -16.54
C ASN A 550 -28.03 -48.73 -15.56
N ARG A 551 -28.98 -48.11 -14.83
CA ARG A 551 -29.93 -48.84 -13.98
C ARG A 551 -30.79 -49.83 -14.78
N LYS A 552 -31.31 -49.44 -15.94
CA LYS A 552 -32.11 -50.33 -16.81
C LYS A 552 -31.27 -51.51 -17.33
N ILE A 553 -30.03 -51.25 -17.75
CA ILE A 553 -29.08 -52.29 -18.19
C ILE A 553 -28.78 -53.27 -17.03
N LEU A 554 -28.46 -52.75 -15.85
CA LEU A 554 -28.18 -53.56 -14.65
C LEU A 554 -29.37 -54.43 -14.24
N LEU A 555 -30.60 -53.91 -14.30
CA LEU A 555 -31.81 -54.71 -14.04
C LEU A 555 -31.98 -55.84 -15.06
N SER A 556 -31.92 -55.54 -16.36
CA SER A 556 -32.02 -56.58 -17.40
C SER A 556 -30.90 -57.63 -17.33
N SER A 557 -29.70 -57.24 -16.87
CA SER A 557 -28.57 -58.14 -16.63
C SER A 557 -28.80 -59.03 -15.40
N ALA A 558 -29.36 -58.48 -14.32
CA ALA A 558 -29.73 -59.23 -13.13
C ALA A 558 -30.87 -60.24 -13.41
N GLU A 559 -31.91 -59.82 -14.13
CA GLU A 559 -33.02 -60.65 -14.59
C GLU A 559 -32.52 -61.81 -15.49
N SER A 560 -31.64 -61.51 -16.44
CA SER A 560 -30.99 -62.51 -17.30
C SER A 560 -30.14 -63.51 -16.48
N LYS A 561 -29.34 -63.01 -15.53
CA LYS A 561 -28.56 -63.84 -14.62
C LYS A 561 -29.43 -64.75 -13.75
N GLU A 562 -30.56 -64.25 -13.25
CA GLU A 562 -31.51 -65.04 -12.46
C GLU A 562 -32.20 -66.11 -13.32
N GLY A 563 -32.57 -65.78 -14.57
CA GLY A 563 -33.08 -66.73 -15.55
C GLY A 563 -32.09 -67.87 -15.84
N LEU A 564 -30.82 -67.53 -16.08
CA LEU A 564 -29.74 -68.51 -16.27
C LEU A 564 -29.50 -69.35 -15.00
N ALA A 565 -29.53 -68.76 -13.81
CA ALA A 565 -29.41 -69.50 -12.55
C ALA A 565 -30.55 -70.51 -12.35
N LYS A 566 -31.78 -70.16 -12.70
CA LYS A 566 -32.95 -71.07 -12.69
C LYS A 566 -32.81 -72.20 -13.72
N GLN A 567 -32.26 -71.91 -14.91
CA GLN A 567 -31.96 -72.96 -15.89
C GLN A 567 -30.88 -73.93 -15.38
N ILE A 568 -29.80 -73.40 -14.79
CA ILE A 568 -28.71 -74.22 -14.22
C ILE A 568 -29.24 -75.11 -13.09
N SER A 569 -30.06 -74.60 -12.17
CA SER A 569 -30.63 -75.43 -11.09
C SER A 569 -31.61 -76.49 -11.64
N GLY A 570 -32.38 -76.19 -12.68
CA GLY A 570 -33.22 -77.16 -13.38
C GLY A 570 -32.41 -78.26 -14.09
N PHE A 571 -31.26 -77.93 -14.67
CA PHE A 571 -30.33 -78.93 -15.22
C PHE A 571 -29.66 -79.76 -14.12
N GLN A 572 -29.23 -79.15 -13.02
CA GLN A 572 -28.66 -79.88 -11.86
C GLN A 572 -29.66 -80.87 -11.25
N GLN A 573 -30.92 -80.47 -11.08
CA GLN A 573 -31.99 -81.38 -10.63
C GLN A 573 -32.25 -82.52 -11.62
N ARG A 574 -32.14 -82.27 -12.93
CA ARG A 574 -32.28 -83.32 -13.96
C ARG A 574 -31.10 -84.29 -13.94
N VAL A 575 -29.87 -83.79 -13.78
CA VAL A 575 -28.66 -84.63 -13.63
C VAL A 575 -28.78 -85.50 -12.39
N SER A 576 -29.14 -84.93 -11.23
CA SER A 576 -29.30 -85.69 -9.99
C SER A 576 -30.38 -86.79 -10.08
N LYS A 577 -31.46 -86.56 -10.83
CA LYS A 577 -32.45 -87.62 -11.13
C LYS A 577 -31.89 -88.72 -12.03
N LEU A 578 -31.17 -88.36 -13.08
CA LEU A 578 -30.51 -89.34 -13.97
C LEU A 578 -29.41 -90.14 -13.24
N GLU A 579 -28.76 -89.54 -12.24
CA GLU A 579 -27.81 -90.22 -11.35
C GLU A 579 -28.52 -91.22 -10.42
N GLN A 580 -29.66 -90.83 -9.81
CA GLN A 580 -30.51 -91.74 -9.02
C GLN A 580 -31.08 -92.89 -9.86
N GLU A 581 -31.54 -92.61 -11.08
CA GLU A 581 -32.02 -93.63 -12.04
C GLU A 581 -30.88 -94.59 -12.42
N LYS A 582 -29.67 -94.07 -12.68
CA LYS A 582 -28.47 -94.88 -12.94
C LYS A 582 -28.10 -95.78 -11.76
N GLU A 583 -28.17 -95.27 -10.53
CA GLU A 583 -27.91 -96.07 -9.32
C GLU A 583 -28.98 -97.15 -9.11
N HIS A 584 -30.26 -96.83 -9.34
CA HIS A 584 -31.36 -97.80 -9.32
C HIS A 584 -31.11 -98.95 -10.32
N TRP A 585 -30.84 -98.63 -11.59
CA TRP A 585 -30.57 -99.65 -12.62
C TRP A 585 -29.29 -100.45 -12.34
N LEU A 586 -28.26 -99.84 -11.72
CA LEU A 586 -27.06 -100.56 -11.30
C LEU A 586 -27.35 -101.57 -10.18
N LEU A 587 -28.15 -101.19 -9.18
CA LEU A 587 -28.58 -102.09 -8.10
C LEU A 587 -29.49 -103.20 -8.63
N GLU A 588 -30.42 -102.90 -9.54
CA GLU A 588 -31.28 -103.90 -10.15
C GLU A 588 -30.50 -104.88 -11.03
N ALA A 589 -29.49 -104.41 -11.78
CA ALA A 589 -28.57 -105.27 -12.52
C ALA A 589 -27.73 -106.18 -11.59
N GLN A 590 -27.30 -105.68 -10.43
CA GLN A 590 -26.62 -106.50 -9.41
C GLN A 590 -27.57 -107.55 -8.79
N LEU A 591 -28.82 -107.18 -8.52
CA LEU A 591 -29.84 -108.12 -8.04
C LEU A 591 -30.20 -109.17 -9.08
N LEU A 592 -30.27 -108.82 -10.37
CA LEU A 592 -30.40 -109.79 -11.46
C LEU A 592 -29.18 -110.72 -11.52
N LYS A 593 -27.97 -110.21 -11.38
CA LYS A 593 -26.73 -111.03 -11.35
C LYS A 593 -26.74 -112.02 -10.20
N ILE A 594 -27.11 -111.58 -8.98
CA ILE A 594 -27.22 -112.47 -7.80
C ILE A 594 -28.33 -113.51 -8.00
N LYS A 595 -29.49 -113.13 -8.57
CA LYS A 595 -30.56 -114.08 -8.93
C LYS A 595 -30.05 -115.11 -9.95
N TYR A 596 -29.38 -114.67 -11.00
CA TYR A 596 -28.79 -115.54 -12.03
C TYR A 596 -27.73 -116.48 -11.46
N GLU A 597 -26.83 -115.99 -10.59
CA GLU A 597 -25.84 -116.82 -9.90
C GLU A 597 -26.50 -117.86 -8.98
N ASN A 598 -27.60 -117.50 -8.30
CA ASN A 598 -28.40 -118.44 -7.50
C ASN A 598 -29.16 -119.47 -8.34
N GLU A 599 -29.74 -119.08 -9.48
CA GLU A 599 -30.36 -120.03 -10.41
C GLU A 599 -29.31 -120.93 -11.09
N CYS A 600 -28.12 -120.42 -11.42
CA CYS A 600 -26.98 -121.26 -11.83
C CYS A 600 -26.51 -122.23 -10.73
N GLN A 601 -26.57 -121.84 -9.45
CA GLN A 601 -26.29 -122.74 -8.33
C GLN A 601 -27.39 -123.79 -8.11
N LYS A 602 -28.66 -123.44 -8.34
CA LYS A 602 -29.78 -124.39 -8.36
C LYS A 602 -29.69 -125.34 -9.54
N ALA A 603 -29.41 -124.84 -10.75
CA ALA A 603 -29.15 -125.65 -11.93
C ALA A 603 -28.01 -126.64 -11.66
N LYS A 604 -26.88 -126.19 -11.11
CA LYS A 604 -25.76 -127.08 -10.71
C LYS A 604 -26.05 -128.02 -9.55
N LYS A 605 -27.12 -127.79 -8.76
CA LYS A 605 -27.64 -128.77 -7.81
C LYS A 605 -28.51 -129.79 -8.54
N LEU A 606 -29.49 -129.32 -9.31
CA LEU A 606 -30.37 -130.13 -10.13
C LEU A 606 -29.61 -130.99 -11.17
N GLU A 607 -28.48 -130.54 -11.70
CA GLU A 607 -27.58 -131.33 -12.54
C GLU A 607 -27.01 -132.52 -11.75
N ARG A 608 -26.53 -132.31 -10.52
CA ARG A 608 -26.07 -133.38 -9.62
C ARG A 608 -27.21 -134.28 -9.11
N ASP A 609 -28.39 -133.72 -8.90
CA ASP A 609 -29.59 -134.47 -8.52
C ASP A 609 -30.11 -135.31 -9.70
N LEU A 610 -29.96 -134.83 -10.94
CA LEU A 610 -30.24 -135.54 -12.20
C LEU A 610 -29.17 -136.59 -12.54
N GLU A 611 -27.89 -136.36 -12.22
CA GLU A 611 -26.86 -137.42 -12.23
C GLU A 611 -27.24 -138.58 -11.29
N CYS A 612 -28.06 -138.34 -10.27
CA CYS A 612 -28.63 -139.37 -9.39
C CYS A 612 -30.06 -139.84 -9.77
N GLN A 613 -30.78 -139.18 -10.69
CA GLN A 613 -32.18 -139.51 -11.03
C GLN A 613 -32.50 -139.59 -12.53
N SER A 614 -31.50 -139.64 -13.42
CA SER A 614 -31.69 -139.86 -14.86
C SER A 614 -31.41 -141.31 -15.28
N GLN A 615 -32.17 -142.25 -14.71
CA GLN A 615 -32.84 -143.23 -15.57
C GLN A 615 -34.23 -142.67 -15.91
N ASN A 616 -34.74 -143.02 -17.10
CA ASN A 616 -36.09 -142.74 -17.60
C ASN A 616 -36.44 -141.31 -18.07
N SER A 617 -35.99 -141.03 -19.30
CA SER A 617 -36.89 -140.83 -20.47
C SER A 617 -37.68 -139.51 -20.67
N ASN A 618 -37.33 -138.85 -21.77
CA ASN A 618 -38.17 -138.28 -22.84
C ASN A 618 -39.42 -137.45 -22.47
N VAL A 619 -39.48 -136.14 -22.76
CA VAL A 619 -39.51 -135.46 -24.09
C VAL A 619 -40.84 -135.61 -24.84
N ASN A 620 -41.57 -134.49 -24.96
CA ASN A 620 -41.92 -133.90 -26.28
C ASN A 620 -42.49 -132.46 -26.16
N SER A 621 -42.34 -131.69 -27.24
CA SER A 621 -42.93 -130.36 -27.46
C SER A 621 -44.16 -130.46 -28.39
N ILE A 622 -44.94 -129.37 -28.57
CA ILE A 622 -45.27 -128.75 -29.90
C ILE A 622 -46.31 -127.59 -29.79
N GLU A 623 -45.88 -126.42 -30.27
CA GLU A 623 -46.55 -125.36 -31.07
C GLU A 623 -47.93 -124.72 -30.74
N ALA A 624 -47.87 -123.42 -30.37
CA ALA A 624 -48.23 -122.22 -31.17
C ALA A 624 -49.68 -121.75 -31.50
N ASN A 625 -49.77 -120.40 -31.53
CA ASN A 625 -50.66 -119.49 -32.29
C ASN A 625 -52.15 -119.28 -31.94
N MET A 626 -52.48 -118.03 -31.56
CA MET A 626 -53.46 -117.20 -32.28
C MET A 626 -53.22 -115.69 -32.09
N ILE A 627 -53.92 -114.84 -32.87
CA ILE A 627 -53.55 -113.44 -33.19
C ILE A 627 -54.73 -112.47 -32.91
N ARG A 628 -54.46 -111.21 -32.51
CA ARG A 628 -55.23 -110.04 -33.00
C ARG A 628 -54.60 -108.65 -32.78
N ASP A 629 -54.35 -108.00 -33.92
CA ASP A 629 -54.43 -106.56 -34.31
C ASP A 629 -54.23 -105.37 -33.35
N ALA A 630 -53.72 -104.29 -33.96
CA ALA A 630 -53.63 -102.91 -33.48
C ALA A 630 -54.43 -102.00 -34.47
N PRO A 631 -54.07 -100.74 -34.79
CA PRO A 631 -53.41 -99.64 -34.07
C PRO A 631 -54.23 -98.32 -34.14
N LYS A 632 -53.68 -97.18 -33.64
CA LYS A 632 -53.50 -95.91 -34.42
C LYS A 632 -53.03 -94.70 -33.59
N THR A 633 -52.30 -93.81 -34.26
CA THR A 633 -52.05 -92.40 -33.85
C THR A 633 -53.08 -91.47 -34.51
N PRO A 634 -53.13 -90.17 -34.14
CA PRO A 634 -52.63 -89.19 -35.10
C PRO A 634 -51.90 -87.96 -34.48
N ARG A 635 -51.25 -87.16 -35.34
CA ARG A 635 -50.82 -85.78 -35.09
C ARG A 635 -51.77 -84.80 -35.79
N LYS A 636 -51.89 -83.55 -35.30
CA LYS A 636 -51.88 -82.34 -36.15
C LYS A 636 -51.71 -81.03 -35.36
N ASP A 637 -51.30 -79.99 -36.08
CA ASP A 637 -50.76 -78.73 -35.56
C ASP A 637 -51.73 -77.54 -35.70
N THR A 638 -51.70 -76.59 -34.75
CA THR A 638 -51.93 -75.13 -34.86
C THR A 638 -51.91 -74.53 -33.44
N GLY A 639 -51.63 -73.24 -33.18
CA GLY A 639 -51.14 -72.18 -34.06
C GLY A 639 -51.59 -70.78 -33.60
N SER A 640 -50.66 -69.95 -33.08
CA SER A 640 -50.78 -68.50 -32.78
C SER A 640 -51.46 -68.03 -31.47
N ASN A 641 -50.64 -67.44 -30.59
CA ASN A 641 -50.76 -66.18 -29.80
C ASN A 641 -52.10 -65.58 -29.27
N MET A 642 -51.93 -64.83 -28.15
CA MET A 642 -52.78 -63.77 -27.56
C MET A 642 -54.05 -64.19 -26.77
N ILE A 643 -54.48 -63.50 -25.69
CA ILE A 643 -53.81 -62.58 -24.71
C ILE A 643 -54.71 -62.33 -23.46
N LEU A 644 -54.15 -61.71 -22.41
CA LEU A 644 -54.74 -60.96 -21.28
C LEU A 644 -55.35 -61.66 -20.04
N ASP A 645 -55.15 -60.93 -18.94
CA ASP A 645 -55.88 -60.81 -17.66
C ASP A 645 -56.20 -62.02 -16.77
N SER A 646 -55.34 -62.20 -15.76
CA SER A 646 -55.65 -62.86 -14.50
C SER A 646 -55.91 -61.82 -13.40
N THR A 647 -57.18 -61.55 -13.10
CA THR A 647 -57.60 -60.82 -11.90
C THR A 647 -58.94 -61.36 -11.42
N MET A 648 -58.93 -62.17 -10.36
CA MET A 648 -60.08 -62.33 -9.46
C MET A 648 -59.60 -62.62 -8.04
N LEU A 649 -60.31 -62.05 -7.06
CA LEU A 649 -59.88 -61.99 -5.67
C LEU A 649 -60.51 -63.11 -4.84
N GLY A 650 -59.71 -63.82 -4.04
CA GLY A 650 -60.21 -64.82 -3.10
C GLY A 650 -61.02 -64.18 -1.98
N LYS A 651 -62.32 -64.46 -1.92
CA LYS A 651 -63.23 -63.96 -0.87
C LYS A 651 -63.29 -64.95 0.30
N GLN A 652 -62.91 -64.52 1.50
CA GLN A 652 -63.11 -65.30 2.72
C GLN A 652 -63.47 -64.40 3.91
N GLU A 653 -64.69 -64.55 4.41
CA GLU A 653 -65.22 -63.85 5.59
C GLU A 653 -65.01 -64.73 6.84
N LEU A 654 -64.53 -64.16 7.95
CA LEU A 654 -64.72 -64.71 9.31
C LEU A 654 -64.66 -63.58 10.37
N LEU A 655 -65.66 -63.59 11.26
CA LEU A 655 -65.75 -62.93 12.58
C LEU A 655 -65.54 -61.40 12.69
N SER A 656 -66.67 -60.68 12.67
CA SER A 656 -67.25 -60.11 13.91
C SER A 656 -66.33 -59.29 14.86
N GLY A 657 -65.56 -58.34 14.33
CA GLY A 657 -64.83 -57.35 15.13
C GLY A 657 -64.47 -56.06 14.38
N SER A 658 -65.15 -55.79 13.25
CA SER A 658 -64.61 -54.98 12.16
C SER A 658 -64.88 -53.46 12.22
N SER A 659 -65.88 -52.99 12.98
CA SER A 659 -66.28 -51.57 13.01
C SER A 659 -65.13 -50.66 13.47
N ASP A 660 -64.57 -50.97 14.64
CA ASP A 660 -63.56 -50.13 15.29
C ASP A 660 -62.20 -50.30 14.60
N SER A 661 -61.92 -51.49 14.07
CA SER A 661 -60.68 -51.75 13.32
C SER A 661 -60.64 -50.97 12.00
N SER A 662 -61.73 -51.01 11.21
CA SER A 662 -61.83 -50.21 9.98
C SER A 662 -61.82 -48.72 10.28
N SER A 663 -62.62 -48.27 11.27
CA SER A 663 -62.65 -46.86 11.70
C SER A 663 -61.25 -46.36 12.09
N ARG A 664 -60.51 -47.14 12.89
CA ARG A 664 -59.13 -46.82 13.28
C ARG A 664 -58.18 -46.79 12.09
N GLU A 665 -58.28 -47.74 11.16
CA GLU A 665 -57.50 -47.70 9.93
C GLU A 665 -57.82 -46.47 9.07
N ASP A 666 -59.08 -46.08 8.94
CA ASP A 666 -59.49 -44.97 8.08
C ASP A 666 -59.12 -43.60 8.69
N LEU A 667 -59.13 -43.49 10.03
CA LEU A 667 -58.49 -42.40 10.77
C LEU A 667 -56.96 -42.35 10.54
N ILE A 668 -56.28 -43.50 10.52
CA ILE A 668 -54.84 -43.60 10.24
C ILE A 668 -54.52 -43.21 8.78
N LYS A 669 -55.28 -43.73 7.81
CA LYS A 669 -55.19 -43.38 6.38
C LYS A 669 -55.42 -41.88 6.19
N LYS A 670 -56.43 -41.30 6.84
CA LYS A 670 -56.70 -39.87 6.80
C LYS A 670 -55.54 -39.05 7.37
N HIS A 671 -55.05 -39.37 8.57
CA HIS A 671 -53.91 -38.67 9.18
C HIS A 671 -52.66 -38.71 8.28
N PHE A 672 -52.34 -39.86 7.67
CA PHE A 672 -51.21 -39.95 6.75
C PHE A 672 -51.46 -39.21 5.42
N ASN A 673 -52.67 -39.24 4.86
CA ASN A 673 -53.01 -38.44 3.68
C ASN A 673 -52.92 -36.93 3.96
N ASP A 674 -53.47 -36.46 5.08
CA ASP A 674 -53.39 -35.06 5.51
C ASP A 674 -51.93 -34.63 5.71
N ARG A 675 -51.08 -35.50 6.29
CA ARG A 675 -49.65 -35.26 6.43
C ARG A 675 -48.87 -35.29 5.11
N ILE A 676 -49.25 -36.17 4.16
CA ILE A 676 -48.69 -36.19 2.79
C ILE A 676 -49.06 -34.90 2.05
N ASN A 677 -50.30 -34.43 2.18
CA ASN A 677 -50.76 -33.17 1.60
C ASN A 677 -50.00 -31.96 2.19
N GLU A 678 -49.82 -31.92 3.51
CA GLU A 678 -49.03 -30.88 4.20
C GLU A 678 -47.57 -30.84 3.72
N LEU A 679 -46.91 -32.00 3.66
CA LEU A 679 -45.53 -32.11 3.17
C LEU A 679 -45.40 -31.75 1.68
N THR A 680 -46.37 -32.14 0.86
CA THR A 680 -46.44 -31.78 -0.57
C THR A 680 -46.58 -30.27 -0.75
N LEU A 681 -47.44 -29.61 0.05
CA LEU A 681 -47.60 -28.16 0.03
C LEU A 681 -46.32 -27.45 0.50
N GLN A 682 -45.68 -27.93 1.57
CA GLN A 682 -44.39 -27.39 2.04
C GLN A 682 -43.30 -27.52 0.98
N GLN A 683 -43.24 -28.63 0.26
CA GLN A 683 -42.30 -28.82 -0.85
C GLN A 683 -42.59 -27.88 -2.02
N GLN A 684 -43.85 -27.74 -2.46
CA GLN A 684 -44.23 -26.78 -3.50
C GLN A 684 -43.89 -25.32 -3.12
N MET A 685 -44.08 -24.94 -1.86
CA MET A 685 -43.68 -23.62 -1.35
C MET A 685 -42.16 -23.44 -1.29
N ALA A 686 -41.39 -24.50 -1.04
CA ALA A 686 -39.94 -24.47 -1.06
C ALA A 686 -39.40 -24.34 -2.51
N ASP A 687 -39.95 -25.12 -3.45
CA ASP A 687 -39.59 -25.07 -4.87
C ASP A 687 -39.92 -23.71 -5.48
N SER A 688 -41.10 -23.14 -5.17
CA SER A 688 -41.48 -21.79 -5.59
C SER A 688 -40.49 -20.71 -5.08
N LYS A 689 -40.08 -20.79 -3.80
CA LYS A 689 -39.05 -19.89 -3.23
C LYS A 689 -37.69 -20.08 -3.92
N ALA A 690 -37.28 -21.31 -4.19
CA ALA A 690 -36.03 -21.60 -4.89
C ALA A 690 -36.01 -21.04 -6.33
N VAL A 691 -37.12 -21.14 -7.06
CA VAL A 691 -37.29 -20.52 -8.39
C VAL A 691 -37.21 -19.00 -8.31
N ASN A 692 -37.86 -18.37 -7.32
CA ASN A 692 -37.82 -16.92 -7.12
C ASN A 692 -36.40 -16.42 -6.80
N PHE A 693 -35.70 -17.03 -5.84
CA PHE A 693 -34.31 -16.67 -5.55
C PHE A 693 -33.38 -16.91 -6.76
N HIS A 694 -33.62 -17.95 -7.56
CA HIS A 694 -32.86 -18.18 -8.80
C HIS A 694 -33.19 -17.15 -9.90
N ALA A 695 -34.39 -16.57 -9.93
CA ALA A 695 -34.71 -15.43 -10.79
C ALA A 695 -34.00 -14.15 -10.30
N GLU A 696 -34.06 -13.87 -9.00
CA GLU A 696 -33.42 -12.71 -8.36
C GLU A 696 -31.89 -12.71 -8.55
N VAL A 697 -31.21 -13.83 -8.25
CA VAL A 697 -29.76 -13.98 -8.46
C VAL A 697 -29.37 -13.76 -9.93
N ARG A 698 -30.21 -14.18 -10.90
CA ARG A 698 -29.97 -13.93 -12.32
C ARG A 698 -30.20 -12.46 -12.70
N ALA A 699 -31.14 -11.76 -12.06
CA ALA A 699 -31.34 -10.32 -12.24
C ALA A 699 -30.16 -9.51 -11.67
N LEU A 700 -29.76 -9.80 -10.43
CA LEU A 700 -28.61 -9.18 -9.76
C LEU A 700 -27.30 -9.43 -10.53
N HIS A 701 -27.09 -10.64 -11.06
CA HIS A 701 -25.91 -10.93 -11.90
C HIS A 701 -25.90 -10.13 -13.21
N LYS A 702 -27.06 -9.89 -13.85
CA LYS A 702 -27.16 -9.00 -15.02
C LYS A 702 -26.84 -7.55 -14.65
N GLN A 703 -27.37 -7.05 -13.53
CA GLN A 703 -27.07 -5.69 -13.03
C GLN A 703 -25.58 -5.52 -12.70
N LEU A 704 -24.98 -6.48 -11.98
CA LEU A 704 -23.55 -6.49 -11.66
C LEU A 704 -22.70 -6.45 -12.94
N LYS A 705 -23.03 -7.27 -13.94
CA LYS A 705 -22.32 -7.30 -15.23
C LYS A 705 -22.46 -5.98 -16.02
N SER A 706 -23.58 -5.27 -15.87
CA SER A 706 -23.76 -3.93 -16.43
C SER A 706 -22.91 -2.89 -15.69
N ALA A 707 -22.96 -2.87 -14.36
CA ALA A 707 -22.15 -1.98 -13.53
C ALA A 707 -20.64 -2.18 -13.72
N GLN A 708 -20.20 -3.44 -13.91
CA GLN A 708 -18.81 -3.76 -14.27
C GLN A 708 -18.40 -3.14 -15.61
N LYS A 709 -19.25 -3.18 -16.64
CA LYS A 709 -18.98 -2.52 -17.93
C LYS A 709 -18.89 -1.00 -17.80
N THR A 710 -19.81 -0.38 -17.07
CA THR A 710 -19.79 1.07 -16.80
C THR A 710 -18.52 1.46 -16.04
N LYS A 711 -18.13 0.65 -15.05
CA LYS A 711 -16.87 0.84 -14.32
C LYS A 711 -15.66 0.77 -15.26
N THR A 712 -15.53 -0.26 -16.11
CA THR A 712 -14.37 -0.36 -17.01
C THR A 712 -14.30 0.79 -18.01
N TYR A 713 -15.45 1.26 -18.52
CA TYR A 713 -15.50 2.43 -19.39
C TYR A 713 -14.97 3.69 -18.69
N ALA A 714 -15.43 3.97 -17.45
CA ALA A 714 -14.94 5.09 -16.66
C ALA A 714 -13.46 4.95 -16.26
N GLU A 715 -12.96 3.73 -16.04
CA GLU A 715 -11.53 3.47 -15.80
C GLU A 715 -10.67 3.74 -17.06
N ASP A 716 -11.18 3.48 -18.26
CA ASP A 716 -10.47 3.77 -19.52
C ASP A 716 -10.56 5.26 -19.91
N GLU A 717 -11.70 5.92 -19.67
CA GLU A 717 -11.86 7.37 -19.79
C GLU A 717 -10.92 8.13 -18.84
N LEU A 718 -10.80 7.69 -17.59
CA LEU A 718 -9.87 8.26 -16.61
C LEU A 718 -8.40 8.10 -17.04
N LYS A 719 -8.03 6.95 -17.65
CA LYS A 719 -6.68 6.77 -18.22
C LYS A 719 -6.42 7.75 -19.36
N CYS A 720 -7.39 7.92 -20.27
CA CYS A 720 -7.29 8.85 -21.39
C CYS A 720 -7.10 10.29 -20.88
N MET A 721 -7.97 10.77 -19.99
CA MET A 721 -7.85 12.10 -19.38
C MET A 721 -6.54 12.28 -18.60
N SER A 722 -6.04 11.24 -17.92
CA SER A 722 -4.74 11.28 -17.25
C SER A 722 -3.56 11.37 -18.22
N GLN A 723 -3.68 10.84 -19.45
CA GLN A 723 -2.66 11.00 -20.49
C GLN A 723 -2.69 12.41 -21.09
N THR A 724 -3.87 12.98 -21.35
CA THR A 724 -4.02 14.37 -21.80
C THR A 724 -3.48 15.36 -20.77
N LEU A 725 -3.74 15.12 -19.48
CA LEU A 725 -3.22 15.93 -18.37
C LEU A 725 -1.69 15.84 -18.26
N ALA A 726 -1.08 14.70 -18.57
CA ALA A 726 0.38 14.57 -18.66
C ALA A 726 0.94 15.38 -19.84
N GLN A 727 0.36 15.24 -21.04
CA GLN A 727 0.76 16.00 -22.24
C GLN A 727 0.72 17.52 -22.00
N LEU A 728 -0.40 18.03 -21.46
CA LEU A 728 -0.55 19.45 -21.12
C LEU A 728 0.45 19.94 -20.05
N LYS A 729 0.94 19.07 -19.17
CA LYS A 729 2.00 19.41 -18.21
C LYS A 729 3.38 19.47 -18.86
N ASP A 730 3.67 18.59 -19.80
CA ASP A 730 4.93 18.60 -20.54
C ASP A 730 5.00 19.81 -21.49
N GLU A 731 3.88 20.18 -22.11
CA GLU A 731 3.71 21.44 -22.87
C GLU A 731 3.88 22.68 -21.97
N LEU A 732 3.28 22.70 -20.77
CA LEU A 732 3.45 23.79 -19.81
C LEU A 732 4.89 23.90 -19.31
N GLN A 733 5.58 22.78 -19.07
CA GLN A 733 6.97 22.77 -18.62
C GLN A 733 7.94 23.21 -19.73
N THR A 734 7.70 22.80 -20.97
CA THR A 734 8.55 23.19 -22.12
C THR A 734 8.35 24.66 -22.50
N THR A 735 7.12 25.18 -22.47
CA THR A 735 6.87 26.62 -22.65
C THR A 735 7.46 27.46 -21.52
N THR A 736 7.30 27.04 -20.26
CA THR A 736 7.92 27.72 -19.11
C THR A 736 9.45 27.79 -19.25
N ARG A 737 10.12 26.67 -19.55
CA ARG A 737 11.57 26.65 -19.82
C ARG A 737 11.99 27.51 -21.01
N SER A 738 11.15 27.63 -22.03
CA SER A 738 11.42 28.52 -23.18
C SER A 738 11.42 29.99 -22.75
N TYR A 739 10.44 30.41 -21.94
CA TYR A 739 10.40 31.77 -21.39
C TYR A 739 11.50 32.03 -20.37
N GLU A 740 11.84 31.07 -19.50
CA GLU A 740 13.01 31.16 -18.61
C GLU A 740 14.31 31.35 -19.40
N GLY A 741 14.51 30.59 -20.48
CA GLY A 741 15.67 30.71 -21.36
C GLY A 741 15.73 32.07 -22.09
N GLN A 742 14.59 32.56 -22.60
CA GLN A 742 14.49 33.88 -23.23
C GLN A 742 14.79 35.01 -22.22
N LEU A 743 14.25 34.93 -21.01
CA LEU A 743 14.53 35.88 -19.93
C LEU A 743 16.00 35.83 -19.52
N SER A 744 16.61 34.64 -19.43
CA SER A 744 18.04 34.49 -19.12
C SER A 744 18.92 35.13 -20.18
N MET A 745 18.67 34.87 -21.47
CA MET A 745 19.41 35.50 -22.58
C MET A 745 19.23 37.03 -22.60
N MET A 746 18.03 37.53 -22.30
CA MET A 746 17.77 38.96 -22.20
C MET A 746 18.49 39.59 -20.99
N SER A 747 18.52 38.92 -19.85
CA SER A 747 19.27 39.35 -18.65
C SER A 747 20.78 39.37 -18.89
N GLU A 748 21.33 38.36 -19.57
CA GLU A 748 22.74 38.29 -19.95
C GLU A 748 23.10 39.38 -20.96
N HIS A 749 22.24 39.64 -21.95
CA HIS A 749 22.40 40.74 -22.89
C HIS A 749 22.34 42.11 -22.20
N LEU A 750 21.42 42.32 -21.25
CA LEU A 750 21.34 43.55 -20.45
C LEU A 750 22.57 43.73 -19.57
N ALA A 751 23.08 42.67 -18.94
CA ALA A 751 24.33 42.72 -18.19
C ALA A 751 25.53 43.10 -19.10
N GLY A 752 25.68 42.41 -20.24
CA GLY A 752 26.73 42.73 -21.22
C GLY A 752 26.59 44.11 -21.89
N MET A 753 25.39 44.69 -21.90
CA MET A 753 25.17 46.08 -22.31
C MET A 753 25.55 47.07 -21.21
N ASN A 754 25.20 46.78 -19.94
CA ASN A 754 25.60 47.57 -18.79
C ASN A 754 27.14 47.58 -18.61
N ASP A 755 27.82 46.46 -18.83
CA ASP A 755 29.29 46.37 -18.83
C ASP A 755 29.94 47.26 -19.92
N LYS A 756 29.30 47.38 -21.10
CA LYS A 756 29.76 48.28 -22.16
C LYS A 756 29.53 49.74 -21.79
N LEU A 757 28.36 50.07 -21.22
CA LEU A 757 28.04 51.41 -20.72
C LEU A 757 28.95 51.84 -19.56
N ALA A 758 29.34 50.90 -18.68
CA ALA A 758 30.32 51.12 -17.62
C ALA A 758 31.69 51.45 -18.23
N LYS A 759 32.21 50.60 -19.13
CA LYS A 759 33.50 50.85 -19.81
C LYS A 759 33.53 52.17 -20.59
N GLN A 760 32.44 52.52 -21.28
CA GLN A 760 32.31 53.81 -21.96
C GLN A 760 32.28 54.99 -20.97
N LYS A 761 31.65 54.82 -19.79
CA LYS A 761 31.66 55.83 -18.74
C LYS A 761 33.07 56.00 -18.14
N ASP A 762 33.77 54.90 -17.87
CA ASP A 762 35.13 54.91 -17.35
C ASP A 762 36.08 55.60 -18.35
N GLU A 763 36.00 55.28 -19.64
CA GLU A 763 36.73 55.95 -20.73
C GLU A 763 36.40 57.45 -20.81
N ILE A 764 35.13 57.82 -20.67
CA ILE A 764 34.68 59.23 -20.61
C ILE A 764 35.23 59.95 -19.37
N ASP A 765 35.30 59.30 -18.22
CA ASP A 765 35.79 59.89 -16.97
C ASP A 765 37.34 59.97 -16.95
N ASP A 766 38.04 59.03 -17.58
CA ASP A 766 39.48 59.12 -17.89
C ASP A 766 39.79 60.27 -18.87
N LEU A 767 39.01 60.42 -19.94
CA LEU A 767 39.15 61.54 -20.87
C LEU A 767 38.89 62.89 -20.18
N LYS A 768 37.93 62.97 -19.25
CA LYS A 768 37.73 64.15 -18.38
C LYS A 768 38.92 64.37 -17.45
N SER A 769 39.49 63.32 -16.87
CA SER A 769 40.67 63.38 -16.01
C SER A 769 41.86 63.96 -16.78
N GLN A 770 42.17 63.43 -17.97
CA GLN A 770 43.20 63.95 -18.87
C GLN A 770 42.93 65.41 -19.28
N LEU A 771 41.69 65.77 -19.59
CA LEU A 771 41.30 67.15 -19.88
C LEU A 771 41.49 68.08 -18.66
N SER A 772 41.29 67.59 -17.45
CA SER A 772 41.53 68.34 -16.21
C SER A 772 43.03 68.57 -15.97
N GLN A 773 43.87 67.56 -16.23
CA GLN A 773 45.33 67.66 -16.12
C GLN A 773 45.91 68.57 -17.22
N SER A 774 45.33 68.55 -18.43
CA SER A 774 45.60 69.50 -19.51
C SER A 774 45.26 70.96 -19.12
N LYS A 775 44.16 71.18 -18.40
CA LYS A 775 43.79 72.49 -17.87
C LYS A 775 44.67 72.92 -16.69
N ALA A 776 45.10 71.99 -15.84
CA ALA A 776 46.02 72.26 -14.74
C ALA A 776 47.41 72.66 -15.25
N SER A 777 47.99 71.91 -16.18
CA SER A 777 49.30 72.19 -16.78
C SER A 777 49.33 73.50 -17.60
N LYS A 778 48.20 73.94 -18.16
CA LYS A 778 48.06 75.30 -18.72
C LYS A 778 47.98 76.41 -17.67
N LYS A 779 47.64 76.11 -16.42
CA LYS A 779 47.59 77.07 -15.31
C LYS A 779 48.96 77.31 -14.67
N THR A 780 49.88 76.35 -14.76
CA THR A 780 51.28 76.47 -14.29
C THR A 780 52.22 77.14 -15.30
N ARG A 781 51.69 77.77 -16.36
CA ARG A 781 52.47 78.36 -17.47
C ARG A 781 52.00 79.77 -17.85
N LYS A 782 51.57 80.53 -16.84
CA LYS A 782 51.36 81.98 -16.83
C LYS A 782 52.02 82.54 -15.59
#